data_AF-A0A7C5GKV2-F1
#
_entry.id   AF-A0A7C5GKV2-F1
#
_cell.length_a   1.000
_cell.length_b   1.000
_cell.length_c   1.000
_cell.angle_alpha   90.00
_cell.angle_beta   90.00
_cell.angle_gamma   90.00
#
_symmetry.space_group_name_H-M   'P 1'
#
loop_
_entity.id
_entity.type
_entity.pdbx_description
1 polymer ?
#
loop_
_entity_poly.entity_id
_entity_poly.type
_entity_poly.pdbx_seq_one_letter_code
_entity_poly.pdbx_strand_id
1 'polypeptide(L)'
;MIDDLFKQKDNKNKMFYHWVRKTLGGVNKPFLASLGLMLGVLIAANSQAQELEISRVPLFLTTPVSPNVLIVLDNSNSMDETPDGTLGKTGVPNPSDLGGSAHPDSKSEIARRVMKSVVNDYQGRLNLGLMAYQQENVAAAHVHNTLVDLAYSVAPNDPNFIYDPNFQGARESNTKHIEFTNPSDPASFLYANVNLPFYSSVNQGTSFCYSPTAQAFNNGEVIPSGPWDRYRCFENKTGGSNTLPIWADSADEAAQGYSNYLFTVNLYPTDSDIAQGITDFGRYLFWDHAGPTWYANSSPGRGYLHVPIDDVDATQKTKLDKKLATSQFIDNQPTGADFPLQNAGLTPLQGSLKSAKDYFTKNAKPSEGYPQAVCDALPESCDKNYVILVTDGMPSVDDAGNEPATPELAITQVETAAAELQAAGVKTYVIGFALPFGVDDSQLDRIASEGGTGLAYDASDEASLEAAINAILYDIFEQTASSAPLSFSNKFLNPESNNPNPDPDAEATKTYVYQTQFTSIDWTGTVKAYAFDSNGQLKPNPEWTATDAGKIPLADHRIILSATRDNCTAGVCDPLAAVAFRWSALTNNDQALFNHDETLLNYIRGDQSLEGTVFRERKHLMGDIIQSESLYVGEPFYHYPDILESKPYSNFV
;
A
#
# COMPACT_ATOMS: atom_id res chain seq x y z
N MET A 1 -37.58 30.05 22.89
CA MET A 1 -37.62 30.31 21.44
C MET A 1 -37.20 29.07 20.62
N ILE A 2 -37.58 27.85 21.07
CA ILE A 2 -37.38 26.57 20.34
C ILE A 2 -38.68 25.72 20.35
N ASP A 3 -39.76 26.14 21.03
CA ASP A 3 -41.06 25.46 20.99
C ASP A 3 -42.04 25.96 19.92
N ASP A 4 -41.71 27.03 19.20
CA ASP A 4 -42.56 27.59 18.13
C ASP A 4 -42.19 27.14 16.71
N LEU A 5 -41.10 26.37 16.54
CA LEU A 5 -40.71 25.81 15.23
C LEU A 5 -41.25 24.39 14.98
N PHE A 6 -41.72 23.67 16.00
CA PHE A 6 -42.34 22.34 15.83
C PHE A 6 -43.87 22.36 15.64
N LYS A 7 -44.54 23.50 15.84
CA LYS A 7 -46.01 23.63 15.64
C LYS A 7 -46.43 24.10 14.25
N GLN A 8 -45.50 24.48 13.36
CA GLN A 8 -45.83 24.90 12.00
C GLN A 8 -45.79 23.78 10.93
N LYS A 9 -45.24 22.60 11.22
CA LYS A 9 -45.15 21.49 10.24
C LYS A 9 -46.41 20.62 10.22
N ASP A 10 -47.09 20.46 11.36
CA ASP A 10 -48.29 19.60 11.49
C ASP A 10 -49.60 20.22 10.98
N ASN A 11 -49.65 21.54 10.80
CA ASN A 11 -50.86 22.22 10.30
C ASN A 11 -50.96 22.24 8.76
N LYS A 12 -49.89 21.94 8.01
CA LYS A 12 -49.93 21.85 6.54
C LYS A 12 -50.49 20.51 6.04
N ASN A 13 -50.24 19.41 6.76
CA ASN A 13 -50.75 18.08 6.39
C ASN A 13 -52.25 17.89 6.71
N LYS A 14 -52.76 18.56 7.77
CA LYS A 14 -54.20 18.51 8.10
C LYS A 14 -55.07 19.38 7.18
N MET A 15 -54.55 20.49 6.63
CA MET A 15 -55.29 21.30 5.66
C MET A 15 -55.40 20.65 4.27
N PHE A 16 -54.38 19.90 3.82
CA PHE A 16 -54.43 19.16 2.55
C PHE A 16 -55.49 18.04 2.58
N TYR A 17 -55.57 17.29 3.68
CA TYR A 17 -56.58 16.24 3.87
C TYR A 17 -58.02 16.76 4.01
N HIS A 18 -58.21 17.96 4.56
CA HIS A 18 -59.53 18.58 4.69
C HIS A 18 -60.00 19.25 3.38
N TRP A 19 -59.07 19.72 2.54
CA TRP A 19 -59.39 20.25 1.21
C TRP A 19 -59.81 19.14 0.25
N VAL A 20 -59.04 18.04 0.16
CA VAL A 20 -59.34 16.90 -0.74
C VAL A 20 -60.70 16.24 -0.43
N ARG A 21 -61.14 16.22 0.84
CA ARG A 21 -62.45 15.68 1.24
C ARG A 21 -63.64 16.59 0.90
N LYS A 22 -63.41 17.88 0.64
CA LYS A 22 -64.48 18.86 0.39
C LYS A 22 -64.67 19.20 -1.09
N THR A 23 -63.70 18.89 -1.97
CA THR A 23 -63.77 19.13 -3.43
C THR A 23 -64.11 17.89 -4.28
N LEU A 24 -64.18 16.69 -3.71
CA LEU A 24 -64.56 15.45 -4.42
C LEU A 24 -65.77 14.74 -3.80
N GLY A 25 -66.69 15.52 -3.23
CA GLY A 25 -68.02 15.05 -2.82
C GLY A 25 -68.96 14.96 -4.02
N GLY A 26 -68.89 13.85 -4.76
CA GLY A 26 -69.94 13.51 -5.73
C GLY A 26 -69.45 12.99 -7.08
N VAL A 27 -68.68 11.91 -7.12
CA VAL A 27 -68.55 11.08 -8.33
C VAL A 27 -68.46 9.60 -7.93
N ASN A 28 -69.21 8.74 -8.63
CA ASN A 28 -69.48 7.34 -8.30
C ASN A 28 -68.23 6.44 -8.22
N LYS A 29 -68.26 5.50 -7.27
CA LYS A 29 -67.17 4.59 -6.87
C LYS A 29 -66.68 3.50 -7.88
N PRO A 30 -67.32 3.17 -9.02
CA PRO A 30 -66.78 2.12 -9.88
C PRO A 30 -65.74 2.59 -10.92
N PHE A 31 -65.43 3.90 -11.00
CA PHE A 31 -64.50 4.42 -12.03
C PHE A 31 -63.03 4.53 -11.56
N LEU A 32 -62.76 4.48 -10.25
CA LEU A 32 -61.40 4.57 -9.69
C LEU A 32 -60.69 3.21 -9.60
N ALA A 33 -61.42 2.09 -9.62
CA ALA A 33 -60.83 0.75 -9.63
C ALA A 33 -60.17 0.42 -11.00
N SER A 34 -60.71 0.97 -12.09
CA SER A 34 -60.25 0.70 -13.45
C SER A 34 -58.99 1.49 -13.84
N LEU A 35 -58.72 2.64 -13.19
CA LEU A 35 -57.53 3.45 -13.43
C LEU A 35 -56.30 2.92 -12.67
N GLY A 36 -56.51 2.31 -11.49
CA GLY A 36 -55.45 1.67 -10.71
C GLY A 36 -54.91 0.38 -11.33
N LEU A 37 -55.77 -0.39 -12.02
CA LEU A 37 -55.35 -1.63 -12.69
C LEU A 37 -54.55 -1.37 -13.98
N MET A 38 -54.84 -0.28 -14.71
CA MET A 38 -54.07 0.06 -15.93
C MET A 38 -52.70 0.68 -15.63
N LEU A 39 -52.50 1.33 -14.47
CA LEU A 39 -51.18 1.84 -14.07
C LEU A 39 -50.28 0.74 -13.46
N GLY A 40 -50.87 -0.31 -12.86
CA GLY A 40 -50.13 -1.47 -12.36
C GLY A 40 -49.60 -2.40 -13.46
N VAL A 41 -50.27 -2.48 -14.61
CA VAL A 41 -49.84 -3.33 -15.74
C VAL A 41 -48.76 -2.66 -16.61
N LEU A 42 -48.65 -1.33 -16.60
CA LEU A 42 -47.59 -0.60 -17.32
C LEU A 42 -46.25 -0.53 -16.54
N ILE A 43 -46.25 -0.81 -15.23
CA ILE A 43 -45.02 -0.87 -14.41
C ILE A 43 -44.44 -2.30 -14.36
N ALA A 44 -45.21 -3.32 -14.75
CA ALA A 44 -44.76 -4.72 -14.77
C ALA A 44 -44.01 -5.16 -16.04
N ALA A 45 -43.78 -4.25 -17.02
CA ALA A 45 -43.22 -4.60 -18.33
C ALA A 45 -41.78 -4.11 -18.59
N ASN A 46 -41.09 -3.50 -17.61
CA ASN A 46 -39.70 -3.06 -17.76
C ASN A 46 -38.75 -3.54 -16.65
N SER A 47 -39.10 -4.62 -15.96
CA SER A 47 -38.10 -5.39 -15.21
C SER A 47 -37.46 -6.37 -16.20
N GLN A 48 -36.54 -5.88 -17.03
CA GLN A 48 -35.55 -6.78 -17.59
C GLN A 48 -34.83 -7.38 -16.38
N ALA A 49 -34.99 -8.68 -16.16
CA ALA A 49 -34.14 -9.43 -15.26
C ALA A 49 -32.73 -9.29 -15.82
N GLN A 50 -31.96 -8.35 -15.26
CA GLN A 50 -30.54 -8.26 -15.52
C GLN A 50 -29.93 -9.54 -14.96
N GLU A 51 -29.21 -10.25 -15.82
CA GLU A 51 -28.54 -11.50 -15.50
C GLU A 51 -27.70 -11.29 -14.24
N LEU A 52 -27.94 -12.13 -13.23
CA LEU A 52 -27.17 -12.14 -11.99
C LEU A 52 -25.73 -12.51 -12.37
N GLU A 53 -24.82 -11.53 -12.45
CA GLU A 53 -23.38 -11.81 -12.60
C GLU A 53 -22.87 -12.45 -11.31
N ILE A 54 -23.03 -13.78 -11.23
CA ILE A 54 -22.28 -14.61 -10.29
C ILE A 54 -20.80 -14.58 -10.74
N SER A 55 -19.89 -14.51 -9.76
CA SER A 55 -18.44 -14.43 -9.91
C SER A 55 -17.89 -15.02 -11.22
N ARG A 56 -17.10 -14.21 -11.94
CA ARG A 56 -16.42 -14.57 -13.19
C ARG A 56 -15.24 -15.55 -12.99
N VAL A 57 -15.03 -16.06 -11.77
CA VAL A 57 -14.08 -17.14 -11.51
C VAL A 57 -14.75 -18.46 -11.91
N PRO A 58 -14.21 -19.23 -12.86
CA PRO A 58 -14.81 -20.48 -13.30
C PRO A 58 -15.06 -21.42 -12.13
N LEU A 59 -16.21 -22.09 -12.16
CA LEU A 59 -16.64 -23.10 -11.19
C LEU A 59 -15.89 -24.43 -11.40
N PHE A 60 -14.56 -24.40 -11.39
CA PHE A 60 -13.69 -25.58 -11.59
C PHE A 60 -12.36 -25.42 -10.85
N LEU A 61 -11.72 -26.56 -10.58
CA LEU A 61 -10.33 -26.65 -10.14
C LEU A 61 -9.46 -25.86 -11.11
N THR A 62 -8.95 -24.70 -10.70
CA THR A 62 -7.84 -24.06 -11.42
C THR A 62 -6.62 -24.94 -11.19
N THR A 63 -5.91 -25.31 -12.26
CA THR A 63 -4.54 -25.81 -12.09
C THR A 63 -3.76 -24.73 -11.36
N PRO A 64 -3.09 -25.01 -10.22
CA PRO A 64 -2.25 -24.02 -9.59
C PRO A 64 -1.21 -23.55 -10.61
N VAL A 65 -1.25 -22.27 -10.94
CA VAL A 65 -0.22 -21.64 -11.76
C VAL A 65 0.37 -20.52 -10.93
N SER A 66 1.70 -20.50 -10.85
CA SER A 66 2.43 -19.43 -10.20
C SER A 66 2.12 -18.11 -10.93
N PRO A 67 1.64 -17.08 -10.22
CA PRO A 67 1.44 -15.77 -10.84
C PRO A 67 2.79 -15.19 -11.27
N ASN A 68 2.78 -14.45 -12.38
CA ASN A 68 3.92 -13.64 -12.79
C ASN A 68 3.82 -12.27 -12.11
N VAL A 69 4.79 -11.95 -11.27
CA VAL A 69 4.89 -10.67 -10.59
C VAL A 69 6.16 -9.96 -11.04
N LEU A 70 6.01 -8.75 -11.57
CA LEU A 70 7.12 -7.84 -11.83
C LEU A 70 7.13 -6.75 -10.76
N ILE A 71 8.19 -6.69 -9.96
CA ILE A 71 8.42 -5.55 -9.08
C ILE A 71 9.12 -4.47 -9.90
N VAL A 72 8.52 -3.28 -9.97
CA VAL A 72 9.15 -2.07 -10.49
C VAL A 72 9.59 -1.27 -9.27
N LEU A 73 10.88 -1.30 -8.99
CA LEU A 73 11.47 -0.67 -7.82
C LEU A 73 12.09 0.67 -8.19
N ASP A 74 11.76 1.70 -7.41
CA ASP A 74 12.39 3.00 -7.53
C ASP A 74 13.91 2.94 -7.25
N ASN A 75 14.68 3.50 -8.18
CA ASN A 75 16.12 3.71 -8.07
C ASN A 75 16.52 5.12 -8.56
N SER A 76 15.62 6.10 -8.43
CA SER A 76 15.91 7.51 -8.64
C SER A 76 16.89 8.04 -7.57
N ASN A 77 17.28 9.31 -7.71
CA ASN A 77 18.10 9.98 -6.71
C ASN A 77 17.38 10.14 -5.35
N SER A 78 16.04 10.30 -5.31
CA SER A 78 15.30 10.51 -4.04
C SER A 78 15.41 9.31 -3.09
N MET A 79 15.63 8.12 -3.63
CA MET A 79 15.81 6.90 -2.85
C MET A 79 17.11 6.86 -2.02
N ASP A 80 18.04 7.80 -2.22
CA ASP A 80 19.20 8.01 -1.32
C ASP A 80 18.77 8.51 0.08
N GLU A 81 17.59 9.13 0.18
CA GLU A 81 17.06 9.70 1.42
C GLU A 81 16.60 8.61 2.39
N THR A 82 16.54 8.93 3.68
CA THR A 82 15.79 8.18 4.70
C THR A 82 14.32 8.61 4.69
N PRO A 83 13.40 7.88 5.35
CA PRO A 83 11.98 8.24 5.35
C PRO A 83 11.62 9.64 5.87
N ASP A 84 12.48 10.23 6.70
CA ASP A 84 12.35 11.61 7.20
C ASP A 84 12.98 12.68 6.27
N GLY A 85 13.42 12.29 5.07
CA GLY A 85 14.07 13.17 4.09
C GLY A 85 15.53 13.52 4.40
N THR A 86 16.13 12.88 5.43
CA THR A 86 17.57 13.03 5.72
C THR A 86 18.41 12.04 4.92
N LEU A 87 19.72 12.04 5.13
CA LEU A 87 20.63 11.03 4.57
C LEU A 87 21.17 10.06 5.63
N GLY A 88 20.45 9.92 6.76
CA GLY A 88 20.81 8.99 7.84
C GLY A 88 21.90 9.47 8.79
N LYS A 89 22.33 10.74 8.68
CA LYS A 89 23.41 11.29 9.52
C LYS A 89 22.85 12.01 10.75
N THR A 90 22.92 11.36 11.91
CA THR A 90 22.47 11.94 13.19
C THR A 90 23.59 12.70 13.90
N GLY A 91 23.75 14.00 13.63
CA GLY A 91 24.41 14.99 14.52
C GLY A 91 25.84 14.73 15.03
N VAL A 92 26.50 13.63 14.66
CA VAL A 92 27.85 13.24 15.05
C VAL A 92 28.57 12.70 13.81
N PRO A 93 29.67 13.32 13.36
CA PRO A 93 30.43 12.80 12.23
C PRO A 93 31.13 11.50 12.63
N ASN A 94 30.65 10.36 12.13
CA ASN A 94 31.46 9.14 12.06
C ASN A 94 31.88 8.92 10.60
N PRO A 95 33.20 8.85 10.29
CA PRO A 95 33.70 8.63 8.93
C PRO A 95 33.25 7.30 8.28
N SER A 96 32.69 6.36 9.05
CA SER A 96 32.13 5.11 8.54
C SER A 96 30.64 5.15 8.23
N ASP A 97 29.93 6.23 8.60
CA ASP A 97 28.50 6.35 8.37
C ASP A 97 28.31 6.94 6.97
N LEU A 98 28.31 6.06 5.97
CA LEU A 98 27.99 6.44 4.59
C LEU A 98 26.49 6.77 4.54
N GLY A 99 26.16 8.05 4.39
CA GLY A 99 24.80 8.48 4.05
C GLY A 99 24.45 8.15 2.60
N GLY A 100 23.19 8.33 2.20
CA GLY A 100 22.70 7.97 0.86
C GLY A 100 22.26 6.51 0.75
N SER A 101 22.19 5.95 -0.47
CA SER A 101 21.67 4.60 -0.72
C SER A 101 22.46 3.41 -0.16
N ALA A 102 23.59 3.63 0.53
CA ALA A 102 24.25 2.58 1.31
C ALA A 102 23.91 2.65 2.81
N HIS A 103 23.23 3.71 3.24
CA HIS A 103 22.82 3.87 4.62
C HIS A 103 21.71 2.87 4.96
N PRO A 104 21.79 2.13 6.09
CA PRO A 104 20.78 1.14 6.45
C PRO A 104 19.36 1.70 6.53
N ASP A 105 19.22 2.97 6.94
CA ASP A 105 17.92 3.63 7.06
C ASP A 105 17.46 4.34 5.78
N SER A 106 18.26 4.32 4.70
CA SER A 106 17.82 4.88 3.41
C SER A 106 16.61 4.13 2.88
N LYS A 107 15.72 4.83 2.19
CA LYS A 107 14.56 4.28 1.52
C LYS A 107 14.95 3.13 0.60
N SER A 108 16.06 3.28 -0.13
CA SER A 108 16.57 2.21 -0.99
C SER A 108 16.98 0.94 -0.24
N GLU A 109 17.75 1.05 0.86
CA GLU A 109 18.16 -0.13 1.62
C GLU A 109 16.98 -0.78 2.34
N ILE A 110 16.05 0.02 2.87
CA ILE A 110 14.79 -0.49 3.44
C ILE A 110 14.02 -1.28 2.39
N ALA A 111 13.77 -0.70 1.21
CA ALA A 111 13.03 -1.36 0.16
C ALA A 111 13.74 -2.64 -0.31
N ARG A 112 15.07 -2.63 -0.47
CA ARG A 112 15.85 -3.83 -0.81
C ARG A 112 15.78 -4.92 0.25
N ARG A 113 15.79 -4.57 1.54
CA ARG A 113 15.63 -5.55 2.63
C ARG A 113 14.24 -6.18 2.61
N VAL A 114 13.19 -5.38 2.47
CA VAL A 114 11.82 -5.90 2.36
C VAL A 114 11.70 -6.82 1.13
N MET A 115 12.26 -6.44 -0.02
CA MET A 115 12.25 -7.31 -1.20
C MET A 115 12.97 -8.64 -0.94
N LYS A 116 14.10 -8.62 -0.22
CA LYS A 116 14.80 -9.85 0.18
C LYS A 116 13.95 -10.73 1.10
N SER A 117 13.23 -10.13 2.04
CA SER A 117 12.26 -10.83 2.92
C SER A 117 11.22 -11.56 2.06
N VAL A 118 10.62 -10.86 1.09
CA VAL A 118 9.65 -11.42 0.14
C VAL A 118 10.24 -12.58 -0.68
N VAL A 119 11.46 -12.45 -1.19
CA VAL A 119 12.11 -13.55 -1.93
C VAL A 119 12.30 -14.79 -1.06
N ASN A 120 12.60 -14.62 0.24
CA ASN A 120 12.75 -15.75 1.17
C ASN A 120 11.40 -16.40 1.49
N ASP A 121 10.38 -15.60 1.79
CA ASP A 121 9.10 -16.07 2.32
C ASP A 121 8.21 -16.73 1.27
N TYR A 122 8.41 -16.40 0.00
CA TYR A 122 7.59 -16.86 -1.11
C TYR A 122 8.35 -17.73 -2.13
N GLN A 123 9.48 -18.29 -1.72
CA GLN A 123 10.27 -19.21 -2.53
C GLN A 123 9.41 -20.40 -3.02
N GLY A 124 9.42 -20.65 -4.34
CA GLY A 124 8.62 -21.71 -4.99
C GLY A 124 7.10 -21.46 -5.05
N ARG A 125 6.63 -20.24 -4.79
CA ARG A 125 5.19 -19.90 -4.76
C ARG A 125 4.74 -18.91 -5.83
N LEU A 126 5.66 -18.16 -6.44
CA LEU A 126 5.39 -17.22 -7.53
C LEU A 126 6.55 -17.18 -8.52
N ASN A 127 6.30 -16.64 -9.71
CA ASN A 127 7.36 -16.22 -10.60
C ASN A 127 7.62 -14.73 -10.36
N LEU A 128 8.87 -14.36 -10.08
CA LEU A 128 9.23 -13.00 -9.68
C LEU A 128 10.34 -12.43 -10.58
N GLY A 129 10.13 -11.21 -11.06
CA GLY A 129 11.13 -10.42 -11.76
C GLY A 129 11.34 -9.05 -11.10
N LEU A 130 12.44 -8.40 -11.46
CA LEU A 130 12.82 -7.09 -10.96
C LEU A 130 13.15 -6.15 -12.12
N MET A 131 12.40 -5.06 -12.19
CA MET A 131 12.64 -3.89 -13.02
C MET A 131 12.95 -2.70 -12.12
N ALA A 132 13.79 -1.79 -12.61
CA ALA A 132 13.99 -0.47 -12.01
C ALA A 132 13.96 0.57 -13.14
N TYR A 133 14.12 1.85 -12.84
CA TYR A 133 14.17 2.87 -13.87
C TYR A 133 15.44 2.73 -14.70
N GLN A 134 15.30 2.91 -16.02
CA GLN A 134 16.44 2.91 -16.91
C GLN A 134 17.33 4.12 -16.59
N GLN A 135 18.64 3.92 -16.59
CA GLN A 135 19.60 4.95 -16.23
C GLN A 135 20.51 5.25 -17.41
N GLU A 136 20.90 6.51 -17.53
CA GLU A 136 21.92 6.98 -18.47
C GLU A 136 22.83 7.99 -17.80
N ASN A 137 24.06 8.13 -18.32
CA ASN A 137 25.02 9.14 -17.85
C ASN A 137 25.33 9.08 -16.35
N VAL A 138 25.17 7.91 -15.71
CA VAL A 138 25.45 7.71 -14.29
C VAL A 138 26.92 7.99 -14.01
N ALA A 139 27.19 8.86 -13.04
CA ALA A 139 28.53 9.24 -12.63
C ALA A 139 28.71 9.09 -11.11
N ALA A 140 29.94 8.84 -10.69
CA ALA A 140 30.29 8.89 -9.26
C ALA A 140 30.18 10.34 -8.77
N ALA A 141 29.55 10.52 -7.61
CA ALA A 141 29.32 11.81 -6.99
C ALA A 141 29.42 11.71 -5.46
N HIS A 142 29.17 12.82 -4.80
CA HIS A 142 29.04 12.96 -3.37
C HIS A 142 27.67 13.56 -3.05
N VAL A 143 26.98 12.95 -2.09
CA VAL A 143 25.70 13.42 -1.58
C VAL A 143 25.89 14.21 -0.28
N HIS A 144 25.13 15.27 -0.12
CA HIS A 144 25.15 16.16 1.02
C HIS A 144 23.71 16.38 1.50
N ASN A 145 23.52 16.41 2.82
CA ASN A 145 22.22 16.69 3.42
C ASN A 145 22.01 18.20 3.45
N THR A 146 20.93 18.72 2.85
CA THR A 146 20.75 20.16 2.64
C THR A 146 19.48 20.67 3.30
N LEU A 147 19.63 21.66 4.18
CA LEU A 147 18.53 22.39 4.79
C LEU A 147 18.20 23.63 3.96
N VAL A 148 16.94 23.73 3.54
CA VAL A 148 16.39 24.76 2.66
C VAL A 148 15.44 25.66 3.45
N ASP A 149 15.39 26.95 3.08
CA ASP A 149 14.62 27.98 3.81
C ASP A 149 14.95 28.02 5.31
N LEU A 150 16.25 28.13 5.58
CA LEU A 150 16.81 27.95 6.90
C LEU A 150 16.67 29.22 7.77
N ALA A 151 16.43 29.03 9.06
CA ALA A 151 16.54 30.04 10.10
C ALA A 151 17.59 29.64 11.13
N TYR A 152 18.33 30.61 11.66
CA TYR A 152 19.31 30.43 12.72
C TYR A 152 18.72 30.83 14.06
N SER A 153 18.98 30.09 15.13
CA SER A 153 18.70 30.59 16.48
C SER A 153 19.67 30.07 17.53
N VAL A 154 19.78 30.81 18.64
CA VAL A 154 20.51 30.42 19.86
C VAL A 154 19.56 29.99 20.98
N ALA A 155 18.25 30.00 20.72
CA ALA A 155 17.22 29.57 21.64
C ALA A 155 16.10 28.85 20.87
N PRO A 156 15.42 27.86 21.48
CA PRO A 156 14.35 27.10 20.82
C PRO A 156 13.09 27.93 20.51
N ASN A 157 12.96 29.12 21.11
CA ASN A 157 11.86 30.05 20.83
C ASN A 157 12.45 31.35 20.28
N ASP A 158 12.32 31.54 18.97
CA ASP A 158 12.79 32.72 18.25
C ASP A 158 11.59 33.58 17.82
N PRO A 159 11.64 34.92 17.89
CA PRO A 159 10.54 35.76 17.40
C PRO A 159 10.35 35.70 15.87
N ASN A 160 11.31 35.18 15.10
CA ASN A 160 11.25 35.18 13.64
C ASN A 160 10.55 33.93 13.04
N PHE A 161 10.44 32.84 13.79
CA PHE A 161 9.81 31.59 13.36
C PHE A 161 9.24 30.82 14.55
N ILE A 162 8.37 29.85 14.29
CA ILE A 162 7.85 28.93 15.32
C ILE A 162 8.50 27.57 15.10
N TYR A 163 8.99 26.90 16.14
CA TYR A 163 9.41 25.51 16.01
C TYR A 163 8.32 24.56 16.53
N ASP A 164 7.89 23.63 15.68
CA ASP A 164 7.00 22.54 16.05
C ASP A 164 7.39 21.28 15.24
N PRO A 165 8.01 20.27 15.88
CA PRO A 165 8.43 19.04 15.19
C PRO A 165 7.26 18.18 14.70
N ASN A 166 6.02 18.49 15.10
CA ASN A 166 4.82 17.77 14.66
C ASN A 166 4.00 18.58 13.65
N PHE A 167 4.56 19.65 13.07
CA PHE A 167 3.86 20.49 12.14
C PHE A 167 3.53 19.74 10.84
N GLN A 168 2.26 19.71 10.46
CA GLN A 168 1.74 19.05 9.26
C GLN A 168 1.13 20.06 8.26
N GLY A 169 1.46 21.34 8.38
CA GLY A 169 0.93 22.39 7.51
C GLY A 169 1.79 22.62 6.26
N ALA A 170 1.46 23.67 5.50
CA ALA A 170 2.21 24.02 4.30
C ALA A 170 3.69 24.33 4.61
N ARG A 171 4.61 23.78 3.81
CA ARG A 171 6.07 24.00 3.92
C ARG A 171 6.49 25.48 3.83
N GLU A 172 5.67 26.32 3.20
CA GLU A 172 5.85 27.77 3.08
C GLU A 172 5.64 28.53 4.40
N SER A 173 5.18 27.82 5.44
CA SER A 173 4.88 28.40 6.74
C SER A 173 6.13 28.91 7.45
N ASN A 174 5.95 29.94 8.29
CA ASN A 174 6.97 30.36 9.25
C ASN A 174 7.16 29.36 10.41
N THR A 175 6.41 28.25 10.43
CA THR A 175 6.60 27.16 11.38
C THR A 175 7.63 26.18 10.82
N LYS A 176 8.79 26.10 11.47
CA LYS A 176 9.88 25.14 11.25
C LYS A 176 9.61 23.84 11.98
N HIS A 177 9.93 22.71 11.36
CA HIS A 177 9.72 21.38 11.96
C HIS A 177 10.99 20.53 12.01
N ILE A 178 12.04 20.95 11.29
CA ILE A 178 13.37 20.35 11.36
C ILE A 178 14.25 21.21 12.26
N GLU A 179 14.93 20.58 13.22
CA GLU A 179 15.99 21.17 14.04
C GLU A 179 17.30 20.43 13.78
N PHE A 180 18.39 21.16 13.56
CA PHE A 180 19.72 20.61 13.37
C PHE A 180 20.74 21.41 14.20
N THR A 181 21.64 20.73 14.91
CA THR A 181 22.69 21.40 15.68
C THR A 181 23.70 22.05 14.74
N ASN A 182 23.97 23.34 14.91
CA ASN A 182 24.93 24.04 14.07
C ASN A 182 26.37 23.50 14.30
N PRO A 183 27.03 22.94 13.29
CA PRO A 183 28.36 22.34 13.45
C PRO A 183 29.47 23.36 13.74
N SER A 184 29.31 24.61 13.31
CA SER A 184 30.28 25.69 13.57
C SER A 184 30.08 26.39 14.91
N ASP A 185 28.91 26.23 15.53
CA ASP A 185 28.56 26.79 16.82
C ASP A 185 27.52 25.90 17.52
N PRO A 186 27.96 24.84 18.23
CA PRO A 186 27.06 23.86 18.85
C PRO A 186 26.12 24.41 19.92
N ALA A 187 26.29 25.68 20.34
CA ALA A 187 25.35 26.37 21.21
C ALA A 187 24.16 26.99 20.43
N SER A 188 24.15 26.85 19.11
CA SER A 188 23.12 27.35 18.20
C SER A 188 22.53 26.23 17.34
N PHE A 189 21.36 26.48 16.79
CA PHE A 189 20.58 25.53 16.02
C PHE A 189 20.16 26.15 14.68
N LEU A 190 19.96 25.26 13.71
CA LEU A 190 19.45 25.52 12.38
C LEU A 190 18.02 24.96 12.34
N TYR A 191 17.08 25.75 11.85
CA TYR A 191 15.67 25.38 11.76
C TYR A 191 15.20 25.47 10.31
N ALA A 192 14.52 24.44 9.82
CA ALA A 192 14.11 24.35 8.42
C ALA A 192 12.73 23.70 8.25
N ASN A 193 12.20 23.82 7.03
CA ASN A 193 10.97 23.16 6.59
C ASN A 193 11.22 22.01 5.63
N VAL A 194 12.37 22.03 4.96
CA VAL A 194 12.71 21.08 3.91
C VAL A 194 14.16 20.67 4.10
N ASN A 195 14.36 19.36 4.03
CA ASN A 195 15.66 18.73 3.95
C ASN A 195 15.69 17.88 2.69
N LEU A 196 16.65 18.13 1.80
CA LEU A 196 16.78 17.43 0.52
C LEU A 196 18.26 17.19 0.16
N PRO A 197 18.56 16.17 -0.66
CA PRO A 197 19.92 15.85 -1.05
C PRO A 197 20.49 16.85 -2.06
N PHE A 198 21.76 17.22 -1.86
CA PHE A 198 22.58 17.95 -2.82
C PHE A 198 23.70 17.07 -3.36
N TYR A 199 23.84 17.04 -4.69
CA TYR A 199 24.81 16.21 -5.39
C TYR A 199 25.96 17.04 -5.96
N SER A 200 27.19 16.57 -5.77
CA SER A 200 28.39 17.23 -6.30
C SER A 200 29.43 16.22 -6.78
N SER A 201 30.22 16.60 -7.79
CA SER A 201 31.35 15.77 -8.27
C SER A 201 32.53 15.73 -7.29
N VAL A 202 32.50 16.52 -6.23
CA VAL A 202 33.52 16.58 -5.19
C VAL A 202 32.86 16.63 -3.81
N ASN A 203 33.58 16.17 -2.78
CA ASN A 203 33.18 16.40 -1.40
C ASN A 203 33.29 17.92 -1.09
N GLN A 204 32.15 18.60 -0.92
CA GLN A 204 32.10 20.04 -0.60
C GLN A 204 32.14 20.31 0.90
N GLY A 205 32.29 19.28 1.74
CA GLY A 205 32.33 19.40 3.18
C GLY A 205 31.03 19.97 3.75
N THR A 206 31.16 20.97 4.61
CA THR A 206 30.04 21.69 5.21
C THR A 206 30.05 23.12 4.71
N SER A 207 28.88 23.68 4.40
CA SER A 207 28.80 25.10 4.07
C SER A 207 27.49 25.74 4.49
N PHE A 208 27.59 27.04 4.77
CA PHE A 208 26.49 27.95 5.02
C PHE A 208 26.45 28.96 3.89
N CYS A 209 25.32 29.08 3.22
CA CYS A 209 25.20 30.01 2.11
C CYS A 209 24.02 30.96 2.27
N TYR A 210 24.15 32.13 1.65
CA TYR A 210 23.06 33.09 1.56
C TYR A 210 22.92 33.64 0.15
N SER A 211 21.68 34.00 -0.21
CA SER A 211 21.34 34.71 -1.45
C SER A 211 20.39 35.87 -1.15
N PRO A 212 20.66 37.08 -1.68
CA PRO A 212 19.78 38.23 -1.50
C PRO A 212 18.60 38.25 -2.47
N THR A 213 18.63 37.43 -3.51
CA THR A 213 17.59 37.35 -4.54
C THR A 213 16.64 36.17 -4.34
N ALA A 214 17.09 35.14 -3.63
CA ALA A 214 16.32 33.91 -3.42
C ALA A 214 15.09 34.13 -2.53
N GLN A 215 14.01 33.43 -2.86
CA GLN A 215 12.76 33.37 -2.11
C GLN A 215 12.25 31.95 -2.12
N ALA A 216 12.08 31.37 -0.93
CA ALA A 216 11.86 29.94 -0.79
C ALA A 216 10.76 29.38 -1.70
N PHE A 217 11.12 28.22 -2.24
CA PHE A 217 10.41 27.23 -3.03
C PHE A 217 10.01 27.60 -4.45
N ASN A 218 9.60 28.84 -4.74
CA ASN A 218 9.45 29.33 -6.13
C ASN A 218 9.36 30.85 -6.18
N ASN A 219 10.21 31.50 -6.98
CA ASN A 219 10.16 32.96 -7.18
C ASN A 219 9.86 33.39 -8.64
N GLY A 220 9.56 32.42 -9.50
CA GLY A 220 9.26 32.61 -10.93
C GLY A 220 10.17 31.84 -11.87
N GLU A 221 10.91 30.85 -11.36
CA GLU A 221 11.81 30.02 -12.17
C GLU A 221 11.03 29.14 -13.16
N VAL A 222 11.58 29.01 -14.36
CA VAL A 222 11.13 28.08 -15.38
C VAL A 222 12.26 27.12 -15.67
N ILE A 223 12.10 25.84 -15.38
CA ILE A 223 13.11 24.83 -15.67
C ILE A 223 13.22 24.63 -17.21
N PRO A 224 14.43 24.49 -17.78
CA PRO A 224 15.77 24.55 -17.15
C PRO A 224 16.39 25.97 -17.16
N SER A 225 15.60 26.99 -17.51
CA SER A 225 16.08 28.32 -17.90
C SER A 225 16.28 29.31 -16.75
N GLY A 226 15.73 29.04 -15.56
CA GLY A 226 15.79 29.94 -14.41
C GLY A 226 14.76 31.07 -14.47
N PRO A 227 14.98 32.23 -13.83
CA PRO A 227 16.26 32.74 -13.32
C PRO A 227 16.80 31.96 -12.11
N TRP A 228 18.10 31.62 -12.12
CA TRP A 228 18.71 30.91 -10.99
C TRP A 228 19.38 31.86 -10.01
N ASP A 229 19.13 31.66 -8.72
CA ASP A 229 19.75 32.44 -7.66
C ASP A 229 21.22 32.15 -7.48
N ARG A 230 21.94 33.17 -6.99
CA ARG A 230 23.38 33.10 -6.75
C ARG A 230 23.66 33.15 -5.26
N TYR A 231 24.33 32.12 -4.78
CA TYR A 231 24.63 31.93 -3.37
C TYR A 231 26.10 32.19 -3.07
N ARG A 232 26.39 32.91 -1.97
CA ARG A 232 27.73 33.02 -1.40
C ARG A 232 27.86 32.07 -0.23
N CYS A 233 28.88 31.23 -0.26
CA CYS A 233 29.06 30.11 0.66
C CYS A 233 30.31 30.26 1.52
N PHE A 234 30.18 29.84 2.76
CA PHE A 234 31.17 30.00 3.83
C PHE A 234 31.32 28.69 4.59
N GLU A 235 32.51 28.44 5.11
CA GLU A 235 32.78 27.26 5.95
C GLU A 235 32.04 27.37 7.30
N ASN A 236 31.90 28.59 7.83
CA ASN A 236 31.41 28.80 9.18
C ASN A 236 30.30 29.85 9.25
N LYS A 237 29.29 29.56 10.07
CA LYS A 237 28.27 30.50 10.51
C LYS A 237 28.04 30.34 12.02
N THR A 238 28.30 31.38 12.80
CA THR A 238 28.09 31.37 14.26
C THR A 238 26.91 32.26 14.68
N GLY A 239 26.31 31.97 15.84
CA GLY A 239 25.20 32.75 16.40
C GLY A 239 23.88 32.67 15.63
N GLY A 240 22.84 33.29 16.19
CA GLY A 240 21.45 33.19 15.72
C GLY A 240 20.98 34.33 14.81
N SER A 241 21.89 35.08 14.16
CA SER A 241 21.45 36.18 13.28
C SER A 241 20.75 35.64 12.02
N ASN A 242 19.53 36.13 11.81
CA ASN A 242 18.74 35.98 10.57
C ASN A 242 18.75 37.26 9.71
N THR A 243 19.63 38.23 10.01
CA THR A 243 19.80 39.42 9.17
C THR A 243 20.62 39.06 7.94
N LEU A 244 20.06 39.37 6.77
CA LEU A 244 20.67 39.06 5.48
C LEU A 244 21.90 39.95 5.27
N PRO A 245 23.10 39.37 5.02
CA PRO A 245 24.28 40.17 4.78
C PRO A 245 24.15 41.01 3.51
N ILE A 246 24.77 42.19 3.51
CA ILE A 246 25.02 42.97 2.30
C ILE A 246 25.90 42.12 1.37
N TRP A 247 25.47 42.00 0.11
CA TRP A 247 26.13 41.12 -0.86
C TRP A 247 27.62 41.42 -1.02
N ALA A 248 28.46 40.43 -0.71
CA ALA A 248 29.92 40.51 -0.85
C ALA A 248 30.60 41.62 -0.03
N ASP A 249 29.99 42.02 1.10
CA ASP A 249 30.62 42.88 2.09
C ASP A 249 31.19 42.04 3.23
N SER A 250 32.51 41.85 3.25
CA SER A 250 33.18 41.00 4.25
C SER A 250 33.00 41.47 5.70
N ALA A 251 32.80 42.78 5.92
CA ALA A 251 32.63 43.31 7.27
C ALA A 251 31.21 43.03 7.78
N ASP A 252 30.21 43.17 6.90
CA ASP A 252 28.83 42.85 7.23
C ASP A 252 28.61 41.32 7.33
N GLU A 253 29.19 40.54 6.41
CA GLU A 253 29.20 39.06 6.47
C GLU A 253 29.75 38.58 7.83
N ALA A 254 30.90 39.12 8.27
CA ALA A 254 31.48 38.80 9.57
C ALA A 254 30.61 39.26 10.75
N ALA A 255 29.94 40.43 10.63
CA ALA A 255 29.01 40.91 11.65
C ALA A 255 27.77 40.01 11.81
N GLN A 256 27.34 39.34 10.73
CA GLN A 256 26.26 38.35 10.76
C GLN A 256 26.75 36.93 11.12
N GLY A 257 28.04 36.76 11.41
CA GLY A 257 28.64 35.51 11.87
C GLY A 257 29.16 34.60 10.77
N TYR A 258 29.19 35.02 9.51
CA TYR A 258 29.80 34.26 8.41
C TYR A 258 31.33 34.45 8.41
N SER A 259 32.08 33.37 8.22
CA SER A 259 33.55 33.44 8.09
C SER A 259 34.11 32.33 7.21
N ASN A 260 35.34 32.52 6.73
CA ASN A 260 36.01 31.63 5.78
C ASN A 260 35.19 31.44 4.49
N TYR A 261 35.14 32.49 3.67
CA TYR A 261 34.51 32.45 2.35
C TYR A 261 35.10 31.32 1.50
N LEU A 262 34.23 30.52 0.90
CA LEU A 262 34.59 29.39 0.04
C LEU A 262 34.45 29.78 -1.43
N PHE A 263 33.21 29.99 -1.88
CA PHE A 263 32.89 30.23 -3.28
C PHE A 263 31.52 30.89 -3.45
N THR A 264 31.21 31.25 -4.69
CA THR A 264 29.88 31.71 -5.10
C THR A 264 29.37 30.78 -6.19
N VAL A 265 28.14 30.27 -6.06
CA VAL A 265 27.59 29.22 -6.93
C VAL A 265 26.12 29.50 -7.30
N ASN A 266 25.66 28.89 -8.39
CA ASN A 266 24.24 28.76 -8.72
C ASN A 266 23.81 27.32 -8.42
N LEU A 267 22.63 27.14 -7.85
CA LEU A 267 22.07 25.83 -7.55
C LEU A 267 20.93 25.54 -8.53
N TYR A 268 20.68 24.25 -8.76
CA TYR A 268 19.66 23.75 -9.67
C TYR A 268 18.86 22.66 -8.95
N PRO A 269 17.55 22.55 -9.19
CA PRO A 269 16.72 21.56 -8.54
C PRO A 269 17.09 20.14 -9.00
N THR A 270 17.08 19.23 -8.03
CA THR A 270 17.22 17.78 -8.19
C THR A 270 15.86 17.12 -8.45
N ASP A 271 15.85 15.80 -8.65
CA ASP A 271 14.60 15.02 -8.78
C ASP A 271 13.64 15.27 -7.60
N SER A 272 14.16 15.20 -6.38
CA SER A 272 13.38 15.39 -5.15
C SER A 272 12.79 16.80 -5.07
N ASP A 273 13.53 17.81 -5.56
CA ASP A 273 13.05 19.19 -5.62
C ASP A 273 11.91 19.34 -6.65
N ILE A 274 12.11 18.85 -7.88
CA ILE A 274 11.14 18.96 -8.98
C ILE A 274 9.84 18.21 -8.65
N ALA A 275 9.96 16.99 -8.11
CA ALA A 275 8.80 16.19 -7.70
C ALA A 275 7.93 16.89 -6.65
N GLN A 276 8.53 17.78 -5.85
CA GLN A 276 7.84 18.58 -4.85
C GLN A 276 7.47 19.99 -5.35
N GLY A 277 7.85 20.38 -6.57
CA GLY A 277 7.63 21.73 -7.09
C GLY A 277 8.50 22.80 -6.42
N ILE A 278 9.72 22.43 -6.01
CA ILE A 278 10.73 23.31 -5.43
C ILE A 278 11.69 23.72 -6.54
N THR A 279 11.77 25.02 -6.82
CA THR A 279 12.65 25.61 -7.83
C THR A 279 13.59 26.68 -7.27
N ASP A 280 13.38 27.12 -6.04
CA ASP A 280 14.20 28.07 -5.28
C ASP A 280 14.48 27.54 -3.86
N PHE A 281 15.70 27.73 -3.36
CA PHE A 281 16.17 27.16 -2.09
C PHE A 281 16.13 28.14 -0.90
N GLY A 282 15.50 29.31 -1.07
CA GLY A 282 15.38 30.31 -0.04
C GLY A 282 16.66 31.10 0.22
N ARG A 283 16.56 32.06 1.13
CA ARG A 283 17.63 33.05 1.39
C ARG A 283 18.84 32.49 2.10
N TYR A 284 18.64 31.44 2.89
CA TYR A 284 19.69 30.77 3.65
C TYR A 284 19.57 29.28 3.41
N LEU A 285 20.72 28.65 3.24
CA LEU A 285 20.82 27.21 3.12
C LEU A 285 22.08 26.72 3.84
N PHE A 286 22.02 25.46 4.23
CA PHE A 286 23.11 24.74 4.85
C PHE A 286 23.23 23.39 4.19
N TRP A 287 24.46 22.89 3.99
CA TRP A 287 24.67 21.48 3.68
C TRP A 287 25.83 20.89 4.46
N ASP A 288 25.80 19.57 4.63
CA ASP A 288 26.94 18.80 5.09
C ASP A 288 27.13 17.49 4.32
N HIS A 289 28.39 17.12 4.08
CA HIS A 289 28.75 15.93 3.33
C HIS A 289 28.30 14.65 4.06
N ALA A 290 27.56 13.79 3.35
CA ALA A 290 27.00 12.56 3.88
C ALA A 290 27.70 11.31 3.34
N GLY A 291 28.10 11.28 2.07
CA GLY A 291 28.75 10.09 1.51
C GLY A 291 29.11 10.18 0.03
N PRO A 292 29.79 9.15 -0.52
CA PRO A 292 29.80 8.88 -1.95
C PRO A 292 28.42 8.41 -2.42
N THR A 293 28.07 8.69 -3.67
CA THR A 293 26.83 8.21 -4.31
C THR A 293 27.02 8.01 -5.81
N TRP A 294 26.03 7.39 -6.47
CA TRP A 294 25.85 7.49 -7.91
C TRP A 294 24.87 8.62 -8.22
N TYR A 295 25.07 9.32 -9.33
CA TYR A 295 24.22 10.44 -9.70
C TYR A 295 24.00 10.50 -11.21
N ALA A 296 22.77 10.81 -11.57
CA ALA A 296 22.38 11.30 -12.89
C ALA A 296 21.24 12.30 -12.71
N ASN A 297 21.27 13.42 -13.44
CA ASN A 297 20.17 14.38 -13.47
C ASN A 297 19.32 14.26 -14.74
N SER A 298 19.22 13.03 -15.24
CA SER A 298 18.54 12.67 -16.47
C SER A 298 18.10 11.22 -16.36
N SER A 299 16.98 10.89 -17.00
CA SER A 299 16.56 9.51 -17.22
C SER A 299 16.14 9.35 -18.68
N PRO A 300 16.34 8.17 -19.31
CA PRO A 300 15.83 7.90 -20.66
C PRO A 300 14.30 7.88 -20.77
N GLY A 301 13.59 7.92 -19.64
CA GLY A 301 12.12 7.91 -19.59
C GLY A 301 11.49 6.52 -19.49
N ARG A 302 12.27 5.43 -19.49
CA ARG A 302 11.78 4.04 -19.53
C ARG A 302 12.24 3.23 -18.31
N GLY A 303 11.76 1.99 -18.19
CA GLY A 303 12.26 0.99 -17.23
C GLY A 303 13.39 0.12 -17.81
N TYR A 304 14.17 -0.52 -16.95
CA TYR A 304 15.16 -1.54 -17.28
C TYR A 304 14.92 -2.83 -16.50
N LEU A 305 14.72 -3.94 -17.21
CA LEU A 305 14.55 -5.26 -16.61
C LEU A 305 15.90 -5.81 -16.16
N HIS A 306 16.15 -5.79 -14.86
CA HIS A 306 17.40 -6.29 -14.27
C HIS A 306 17.38 -7.80 -14.08
N VAL A 307 16.24 -8.34 -13.65
CA VAL A 307 16.05 -9.78 -13.46
C VAL A 307 14.73 -10.16 -14.13
N PRO A 308 14.76 -10.96 -15.21
CA PRO A 308 13.55 -11.46 -15.84
C PRO A 308 12.71 -12.29 -14.87
N ILE A 309 11.38 -12.28 -15.08
CA ILE A 309 10.45 -13.11 -14.31
C ILE A 309 10.79 -14.58 -14.54
N ASP A 310 10.99 -15.30 -13.45
CA ASP A 310 11.23 -16.75 -13.39
C ASP A 310 10.72 -17.28 -12.04
N ASP A 311 10.55 -18.60 -11.92
CA ASP A 311 10.18 -19.24 -10.65
C ASP A 311 11.22 -18.88 -9.57
N VAL A 312 10.75 -18.54 -8.37
CA VAL A 312 11.65 -18.17 -7.26
C VAL A 312 12.29 -19.44 -6.67
N ASP A 313 13.24 -20.00 -7.41
CA ASP A 313 14.12 -21.08 -6.99
C ASP A 313 15.44 -20.52 -6.41
N ALA A 314 16.38 -21.41 -6.06
CA ALA A 314 17.68 -20.97 -5.53
C ALA A 314 18.50 -20.13 -6.54
N THR A 315 18.34 -20.39 -7.83
CA THR A 315 19.04 -19.68 -8.91
C THR A 315 18.49 -18.27 -9.06
N GLN A 316 17.17 -18.14 -9.15
CA GLN A 316 16.48 -16.87 -9.29
C GLN A 316 16.66 -16.02 -8.04
N LYS A 317 16.56 -16.62 -6.85
CA LYS A 317 16.90 -15.96 -5.59
C LYS A 317 18.31 -15.37 -5.62
N THR A 318 19.30 -16.11 -6.11
CA THR A 318 20.69 -15.59 -6.20
C THR A 318 20.79 -14.37 -7.13
N LYS A 319 20.05 -14.33 -8.24
CA LYS A 319 20.02 -13.15 -9.13
C LYS A 319 19.38 -11.94 -8.45
N LEU A 320 18.25 -12.15 -7.78
CA LEU A 320 17.53 -11.10 -7.05
C LEU A 320 18.39 -10.57 -5.88
N ASP A 321 18.98 -11.46 -5.07
CA ASP A 321 19.83 -11.08 -3.94
C ASP A 321 21.04 -10.24 -4.35
N LYS A 322 21.63 -10.52 -5.53
CA LYS A 322 22.73 -9.71 -6.09
C LYS A 322 22.27 -8.29 -6.41
N LYS A 323 21.09 -8.14 -7.03
CA LYS A 323 20.54 -6.82 -7.37
C LYS A 323 20.03 -6.04 -6.16
N LEU A 324 19.53 -6.75 -5.16
CA LEU A 324 19.03 -6.18 -3.90
C LEU A 324 20.15 -6.05 -2.83
N ALA A 325 21.41 -6.33 -3.18
CA ALA A 325 22.54 -6.09 -2.29
C ALA A 325 22.71 -4.59 -1.98
N THR A 326 23.43 -4.29 -0.90
CA THR A 326 23.70 -2.90 -0.51
C THR A 326 24.47 -2.16 -1.59
N SER A 327 24.14 -0.89 -1.81
CA SER A 327 24.83 -0.02 -2.76
C SER A 327 26.37 -0.04 -2.59
N GLN A 328 27.08 0.12 -3.70
CA GLN A 328 28.53 0.25 -3.76
C GLN A 328 28.90 1.41 -4.69
N PHE A 329 30.06 2.04 -4.51
CA PHE A 329 30.45 3.28 -5.22
C PHE A 329 31.82 3.19 -5.89
N ILE A 330 32.22 1.98 -6.30
CA ILE A 330 33.53 1.67 -6.88
C ILE A 330 33.39 1.36 -8.38
N ASP A 331 32.50 0.44 -8.73
CA ASP A 331 32.33 -0.06 -10.09
C ASP A 331 31.02 0.46 -10.69
N ASN A 332 31.09 1.39 -11.63
CA ASN A 332 29.87 1.93 -12.26
C ASN A 332 29.25 0.90 -13.22
N GLN A 333 28.19 0.23 -12.77
CA GLN A 333 27.55 -0.92 -13.40
C GLN A 333 26.02 -0.85 -13.26
N PRO A 334 25.35 0.20 -13.80
CA PRO A 334 23.91 0.40 -13.63
C PRO A 334 23.11 -0.81 -14.12
N THR A 335 23.55 -1.46 -15.19
CA THR A 335 22.90 -2.64 -15.78
C THR A 335 23.63 -3.97 -15.52
N GLY A 336 24.76 -3.96 -14.81
CA GLY A 336 25.59 -5.16 -14.61
C GLY A 336 24.89 -6.19 -13.72
N ALA A 337 24.71 -7.43 -14.21
CA ALA A 337 23.92 -8.46 -13.52
C ALA A 337 24.50 -8.90 -12.16
N ASP A 338 25.81 -8.73 -11.96
CA ASP A 338 26.51 -9.11 -10.72
C ASP A 338 26.65 -7.96 -9.72
N PHE A 339 26.04 -6.80 -9.99
CA PHE A 339 26.14 -5.60 -9.17
C PHE A 339 24.78 -5.21 -8.57
N PRO A 340 24.78 -4.60 -7.37
CA PRO A 340 23.60 -3.97 -6.78
C PRO A 340 22.89 -3.03 -7.76
N LEU A 341 21.61 -2.76 -7.50
CA LEU A 341 20.95 -1.61 -8.11
C LEU A 341 21.68 -0.32 -7.73
N GLN A 342 21.80 0.60 -8.68
CA GLN A 342 22.35 1.93 -8.44
C GLN A 342 21.19 2.91 -8.35
N ASN A 343 21.22 3.78 -7.35
CA ASN A 343 20.32 4.93 -7.28
C ASN A 343 20.93 6.04 -8.13
N ALA A 344 20.28 6.39 -9.22
CA ALA A 344 20.66 7.50 -10.06
C ALA A 344 19.54 7.81 -11.06
N GLY A 345 19.26 9.09 -11.25
CA GLY A 345 18.32 9.56 -12.26
C GLY A 345 17.05 10.16 -11.66
N LEU A 346 16.13 10.42 -12.57
CA LEU A 346 14.80 10.96 -12.32
C LEU A 346 13.75 9.82 -12.25
N THR A 347 12.49 10.15 -12.02
CA THR A 347 11.39 9.21 -11.72
C THR A 347 10.40 9.03 -12.91
N PRO A 348 10.72 8.15 -13.90
CA PRO A 348 9.91 7.92 -15.11
C PRO A 348 8.80 6.87 -14.91
N LEU A 349 7.82 7.13 -14.03
CA LEU A 349 6.75 6.15 -13.76
C LEU A 349 5.98 5.75 -15.03
N GLN A 350 5.64 6.72 -15.89
CA GLN A 350 4.86 6.49 -17.10
C GLN A 350 5.57 5.47 -18.01
N GLY A 351 6.83 5.74 -18.36
CA GLY A 351 7.53 4.87 -19.29
C GLY A 351 7.97 3.55 -18.67
N SER A 352 8.15 3.48 -17.35
CA SER A 352 8.38 2.22 -16.64
C SER A 352 7.19 1.27 -16.74
N LEU A 353 5.96 1.77 -16.58
CA LEU A 353 4.74 0.96 -16.81
C LEU A 353 4.59 0.56 -18.29
N LYS A 354 4.99 1.42 -19.22
CA LYS A 354 5.04 1.07 -20.65
C LYS A 354 6.09 -0.01 -20.94
N SER A 355 7.26 0.01 -20.29
CA SER A 355 8.27 -1.05 -20.37
C SER A 355 7.73 -2.37 -19.85
N ALA A 356 7.04 -2.35 -18.70
CA ALA A 356 6.36 -3.53 -18.18
C ALA A 356 5.32 -4.08 -19.17
N LYS A 357 4.51 -3.20 -19.79
CA LYS A 357 3.55 -3.60 -20.83
C LYS A 357 4.23 -4.28 -22.01
N ASP A 358 5.30 -3.66 -22.53
CA ASP A 358 6.07 -4.22 -23.64
C ASP A 358 6.66 -5.60 -23.28
N TYR A 359 7.15 -5.77 -22.05
CA TYR A 359 7.68 -7.05 -21.57
C TYR A 359 6.60 -8.14 -21.51
N PHE A 360 5.46 -7.89 -20.85
CA PHE A 360 4.36 -8.86 -20.73
C PHE A 360 3.69 -9.18 -22.07
N THR A 361 3.65 -8.22 -23.00
CA THR A 361 3.12 -8.41 -24.37
C THR A 361 4.16 -8.97 -25.34
N LYS A 362 5.37 -9.33 -24.85
CA LYS A 362 6.48 -9.91 -25.62
C LYS A 362 7.00 -9.02 -26.75
N ASN A 363 6.86 -7.70 -26.60
CA ASN A 363 7.46 -6.69 -27.47
C ASN A 363 8.90 -6.42 -27.05
N ALA A 364 9.84 -7.18 -27.58
CA ALA A 364 11.24 -7.14 -27.15
C ALA A 364 11.91 -5.76 -27.27
N LYS A 365 12.60 -5.34 -26.21
CA LYS A 365 13.42 -4.11 -26.16
C LYS A 365 14.79 -4.42 -25.55
N PRO A 366 15.78 -4.81 -26.36
CA PRO A 366 17.13 -5.09 -25.88
C PRO A 366 17.77 -3.92 -25.10
N SER A 367 17.44 -2.68 -25.45
CA SER A 367 17.90 -1.48 -24.73
C SER A 367 17.38 -1.38 -23.30
N GLU A 368 16.24 -2.01 -23.01
CA GLU A 368 15.54 -2.01 -21.71
C GLU A 368 15.77 -3.34 -20.95
N GLY A 369 16.73 -4.17 -21.38
CA GLY A 369 17.15 -5.39 -20.66
C GLY A 369 16.41 -6.68 -21.06
N TYR A 370 15.45 -6.62 -21.99
CA TYR A 370 14.68 -7.79 -22.43
C TYR A 370 14.73 -8.00 -23.96
N PRO A 371 15.78 -8.65 -24.48
CA PRO A 371 15.78 -9.14 -25.86
C PRO A 371 14.72 -10.23 -26.06
N GLN A 372 14.44 -10.59 -27.32
CA GLN A 372 13.35 -11.53 -27.65
C GLN A 372 13.42 -12.85 -26.86
N ALA A 373 14.61 -13.42 -26.68
CA ALA A 373 14.79 -14.65 -25.91
C ALA A 373 14.31 -14.54 -24.45
N VAL A 374 14.37 -13.35 -23.86
CA VAL A 374 13.88 -13.09 -22.49
C VAL A 374 12.36 -13.00 -22.47
N CYS A 375 11.75 -12.35 -23.47
CA CYS A 375 10.29 -12.29 -23.62
C CYS A 375 9.68 -13.68 -23.89
N ASP A 376 10.35 -14.49 -24.72
CA ASP A 376 9.90 -15.84 -25.06
C ASP A 376 9.98 -16.80 -23.86
N ALA A 377 10.88 -16.52 -22.91
CA ALA A 377 11.09 -17.29 -21.69
C ALA A 377 10.17 -16.88 -20.53
N LEU A 378 9.28 -15.88 -20.70
CA LEU A 378 8.31 -15.49 -19.68
C LEU A 378 7.45 -16.72 -19.29
N PRO A 379 7.42 -17.12 -18.00
CA PRO A 379 6.66 -18.29 -17.56
C PRO A 379 5.16 -18.16 -17.86
N GLU A 380 4.53 -19.30 -18.14
CA GLU A 380 3.07 -19.36 -18.30
C GLU A 380 2.39 -19.13 -16.94
N SER A 381 1.45 -18.18 -16.89
CA SER A 381 0.73 -17.78 -15.67
C SER A 381 -0.78 -17.96 -15.76
N CYS A 382 -1.32 -18.44 -16.89
CA CYS A 382 -2.77 -18.45 -17.16
C CYS A 382 -3.41 -17.06 -16.98
N ASP A 383 -2.78 -16.06 -17.61
CA ASP A 383 -3.18 -14.64 -17.58
C ASP A 383 -3.15 -14.02 -16.17
N LYS A 384 -2.37 -14.59 -15.24
CA LYS A 384 -2.14 -14.06 -13.88
C LYS A 384 -0.85 -13.25 -13.85
N ASN A 385 -0.92 -12.06 -14.41
CA ASN A 385 0.20 -11.14 -14.53
C ASN A 385 -0.02 -9.87 -13.70
N TYR A 386 1.00 -9.48 -12.95
CA TYR A 386 0.91 -8.37 -12.00
C TYR A 386 2.17 -7.52 -12.03
N VAL A 387 2.00 -6.21 -11.85
CA VAL A 387 3.06 -5.27 -11.52
C VAL A 387 2.85 -4.80 -10.08
N ILE A 388 3.92 -4.76 -9.31
CA ILE A 388 3.98 -4.04 -8.03
C ILE A 388 4.94 -2.87 -8.23
N LEU A 389 4.38 -1.66 -8.32
CA LEU A 389 5.14 -0.43 -8.42
C LEU A 389 5.44 0.08 -6.99
N VAL A 390 6.71 0.18 -6.65
CA VAL A 390 7.17 0.76 -5.38
C VAL A 390 7.89 2.05 -5.69
N THR A 391 7.31 3.18 -5.30
CA THR A 391 7.82 4.53 -5.60
C THR A 391 7.84 5.38 -4.33
N ASP A 392 8.87 6.21 -4.16
CA ASP A 392 8.92 7.19 -3.07
C ASP A 392 8.49 8.59 -3.50
N GLY A 393 8.06 8.75 -4.75
CA GLY A 393 7.73 10.06 -5.29
C GLY A 393 6.73 10.06 -6.42
N MET A 394 6.46 11.28 -6.87
CA MET A 394 5.67 11.61 -8.05
C MET A 394 6.55 11.57 -9.30
N PRO A 395 5.97 11.31 -10.49
CA PRO A 395 6.72 11.31 -11.74
C PRO A 395 7.33 12.69 -12.02
N SER A 396 8.63 12.73 -12.29
CA SER A 396 9.39 13.94 -12.60
C SER A 396 9.80 14.06 -14.07
N VAL A 397 9.61 12.99 -14.85
CA VAL A 397 9.81 12.96 -16.30
C VAL A 397 8.74 12.13 -17.01
N ASP A 398 8.51 12.46 -18.28
CA ASP A 398 7.68 11.69 -19.21
C ASP A 398 8.39 10.43 -19.73
N ASP A 399 7.70 9.66 -20.58
CA ASP A 399 8.23 8.41 -21.16
C ASP A 399 9.39 8.58 -22.16
N ALA A 400 9.78 9.82 -22.46
CA ALA A 400 10.94 10.18 -23.25
C ALA A 400 12.04 10.86 -22.41
N GLY A 401 11.87 10.94 -21.09
CA GLY A 401 12.86 11.51 -20.18
C GLY A 401 12.82 13.02 -20.07
N ASN A 402 11.78 13.68 -20.61
CA ASN A 402 11.63 15.12 -20.53
C ASN A 402 10.79 15.51 -19.32
N GLU A 403 11.08 16.68 -18.76
CA GLU A 403 10.27 17.23 -17.67
C GLU A 403 8.83 17.48 -18.13
N PRO A 404 7.82 17.06 -17.35
CA PRO A 404 6.43 17.29 -17.67
C PRO A 404 6.06 18.77 -17.49
N ALA A 405 5.13 19.26 -18.31
CA ALA A 405 4.70 20.66 -18.24
C ALA A 405 4.05 21.03 -16.89
N THR A 406 3.40 20.06 -16.23
CA THR A 406 2.86 20.19 -14.88
C THR A 406 2.87 18.83 -14.17
N PRO A 407 2.94 18.80 -12.82
CA PRO A 407 2.81 17.55 -12.06
C PRO A 407 1.51 16.80 -12.34
N GLU A 408 0.38 17.51 -12.51
CA GLU A 408 -0.92 16.90 -12.82
C GLU A 408 -0.93 16.19 -14.18
N LEU A 409 -0.25 16.76 -15.20
CA LEU A 409 -0.12 16.11 -16.49
C LEU A 409 0.72 14.83 -16.37
N ALA A 410 1.78 14.87 -15.58
CA ALA A 410 2.64 13.72 -15.34
C ALA A 410 1.84 12.56 -14.74
N ILE A 411 1.03 12.81 -13.70
CA ILE A 411 0.16 11.78 -13.09
C ILE A 411 -0.86 11.22 -14.08
N THR A 412 -1.54 12.09 -14.84
CA THR A 412 -2.52 11.68 -15.86
C THR A 412 -1.88 10.77 -16.94
N GLN A 413 -0.61 11.02 -17.27
CA GLN A 413 0.14 10.19 -18.21
C GLN A 413 0.49 8.82 -17.62
N VAL A 414 0.80 8.73 -16.32
CA VAL A 414 1.02 7.45 -15.63
C VAL A 414 -0.27 6.64 -15.54
N GLU A 415 -1.41 7.27 -15.21
CA GLU A 415 -2.74 6.65 -15.24
C GLU A 415 -3.03 6.00 -16.60
N THR A 416 -2.77 6.74 -17.69
CA THR A 416 -2.95 6.21 -19.04
C THR A 416 -2.09 4.97 -19.28
N ALA A 417 -0.82 4.98 -18.83
CA ALA A 417 0.06 3.82 -18.95
C ALA A 417 -0.42 2.62 -18.10
N ALA A 418 -0.96 2.87 -16.90
CA ALA A 418 -1.55 1.84 -16.05
C ALA A 418 -2.81 1.23 -16.68
N ALA A 419 -3.71 2.04 -17.25
CA ALA A 419 -4.89 1.58 -17.97
C ALA A 419 -4.52 0.74 -19.22
N GLU A 420 -3.50 1.16 -19.97
CA GLU A 420 -2.99 0.39 -21.11
C GLU A 420 -2.40 -0.96 -20.69
N LEU A 421 -1.72 -1.01 -19.55
CA LEU A 421 -1.16 -2.23 -18.96
C LEU A 421 -2.28 -3.17 -18.46
N GLN A 422 -3.30 -2.61 -17.81
CA GLN A 422 -4.52 -3.32 -17.41
C GLN A 422 -5.24 -3.91 -18.61
N ALA A 423 -5.41 -3.13 -19.69
CA ALA A 423 -6.01 -3.59 -20.94
C ALA A 423 -5.20 -4.71 -21.62
N ALA A 424 -3.89 -4.78 -21.36
CA ALA A 424 -3.02 -5.89 -21.79
C ALA A 424 -3.10 -7.13 -20.87
N GLY A 425 -3.97 -7.12 -19.85
CA GLY A 425 -4.18 -8.24 -18.93
C GLY A 425 -3.21 -8.27 -17.75
N VAL A 426 -2.59 -7.13 -17.41
CA VAL A 426 -1.64 -7.02 -16.29
C VAL A 426 -2.18 -6.01 -15.27
N LYS A 427 -2.44 -6.45 -14.04
CA LYS A 427 -2.90 -5.54 -12.97
C LYS A 427 -1.72 -4.84 -12.31
N THR A 428 -1.91 -3.59 -11.90
CA THR A 428 -0.84 -2.77 -11.30
C THR A 428 -1.20 -2.36 -9.87
N TYR A 429 -0.50 -2.93 -8.89
CA TYR A 429 -0.51 -2.44 -7.51
C TYR A 429 0.50 -1.30 -7.37
N VAL A 430 0.18 -0.32 -6.55
CA VAL A 430 1.03 0.84 -6.28
C VAL A 430 1.28 0.95 -4.79
N ILE A 431 2.55 1.17 -4.42
CA ILE A 431 2.98 1.46 -3.06
C ILE A 431 3.68 2.81 -3.07
N GLY A 432 3.12 3.77 -2.33
CA GLY A 432 3.79 5.01 -1.96
C GLY A 432 4.64 4.77 -0.73
N PHE A 433 5.97 4.78 -0.89
CA PHE A 433 6.90 4.49 0.20
C PHE A 433 7.65 5.74 0.64
N ALA A 434 7.38 6.22 1.85
CA ALA A 434 8.00 7.39 2.45
C ALA A 434 7.96 8.62 1.51
N LEU A 435 6.74 8.92 1.04
CA LEU A 435 6.47 10.08 0.19
C LEU A 435 6.93 11.38 0.91
N PRO A 436 7.54 12.33 0.19
CA PRO A 436 8.01 13.58 0.78
C PRO A 436 6.91 14.37 1.48
N PHE A 437 7.32 15.14 2.48
CA PHE A 437 6.42 16.00 3.24
C PHE A 437 5.64 16.96 2.32
N GLY A 438 4.31 16.94 2.42
CA GLY A 438 3.42 17.80 1.65
C GLY A 438 2.99 17.24 0.29
N VAL A 439 3.37 15.99 -0.04
CA VAL A 439 2.81 15.25 -1.19
C VAL A 439 1.47 14.62 -0.79
N ASP A 440 0.47 14.71 -1.66
CA ASP A 440 -0.85 14.08 -1.48
C ASP A 440 -0.79 12.62 -1.98
N ASP A 441 -0.83 11.67 -1.04
CA ASP A 441 -0.74 10.23 -1.29
C ASP A 441 -1.90 9.71 -2.16
N SER A 442 -3.07 10.32 -2.07
CA SER A 442 -4.26 9.96 -2.86
C SER A 442 -4.06 10.13 -4.38
N GLN A 443 -3.00 10.81 -4.81
CA GLN A 443 -2.63 10.87 -6.22
C GLN A 443 -2.21 9.49 -6.76
N LEU A 444 -1.62 8.62 -5.93
CA LEU A 444 -1.24 7.26 -6.33
C LEU A 444 -2.45 6.33 -6.44
N ASP A 445 -3.55 6.59 -5.71
CA ASP A 445 -4.80 5.84 -5.82
C ASP A 445 -5.35 5.87 -7.25
N ARG A 446 -5.19 7.00 -7.94
CA ARG A 446 -5.63 7.15 -9.34
C ARG A 446 -4.93 6.14 -10.24
N ILE A 447 -3.62 5.96 -10.05
CA ILE A 447 -2.81 5.00 -10.81
C ILE A 447 -3.21 3.56 -10.47
N ALA A 448 -3.40 3.23 -9.18
CA ALA A 448 -3.85 1.90 -8.75
C ALA A 448 -5.27 1.56 -9.27
N SER A 449 -6.15 2.56 -9.32
CA SER A 449 -7.52 2.42 -9.83
C SER A 449 -7.51 2.09 -11.32
N GLU A 450 -6.80 2.88 -12.14
CA GLU A 450 -6.63 2.61 -13.58
C GLU A 450 -5.82 1.33 -13.83
N GLY A 451 -4.93 0.96 -12.90
CA GLY A 451 -4.21 -0.31 -12.88
C GLY A 451 -5.08 -1.53 -12.51
N GLY A 452 -6.33 -1.32 -12.08
CA GLY A 452 -7.29 -2.38 -11.77
C GLY A 452 -7.19 -2.98 -10.38
N THR A 453 -6.54 -2.30 -9.43
CA THR A 453 -6.36 -2.78 -8.04
C THR A 453 -7.03 -1.89 -6.99
N GLY A 454 -7.59 -0.74 -7.40
CA GLY A 454 -8.36 0.13 -6.51
C GLY A 454 -7.50 1.23 -5.90
N LEU A 455 -7.13 1.09 -4.63
CA LEU A 455 -6.33 2.08 -3.91
C LEU A 455 -4.84 1.69 -3.89
N ALA A 456 -3.98 2.69 -3.77
CA ALA A 456 -2.58 2.50 -3.47
C ALA A 456 -2.39 2.09 -2.01
N TYR A 457 -1.21 1.58 -1.69
CA TYR A 457 -0.79 1.27 -0.34
C TYR A 457 0.21 2.31 0.13
N ASP A 458 0.04 2.81 1.35
CA ASP A 458 0.97 3.75 1.96
C ASP A 458 1.89 3.03 2.95
N ALA A 459 3.17 3.32 2.85
CA ALA A 459 4.19 2.84 3.78
C ALA A 459 5.13 3.99 4.13
N SER A 460 5.51 4.11 5.39
CA SER A 460 6.42 5.17 5.87
C SER A 460 7.69 4.61 6.51
N ASP A 461 7.74 3.30 6.72
CA ASP A 461 8.85 2.59 7.34
C ASP A 461 8.96 1.14 6.82
N GLU A 462 9.99 0.42 7.28
CA GLU A 462 10.25 -0.96 6.85
C GLU A 462 9.09 -1.90 7.16
N ALA A 463 8.47 -1.78 8.33
CA ALA A 463 7.40 -2.66 8.78
C ALA A 463 6.10 -2.45 7.98
N SER A 464 5.73 -1.20 7.72
CA SER A 464 4.58 -0.85 6.90
C SER A 464 4.79 -1.23 5.43
N LEU A 465 6.02 -1.09 4.90
CA LEU A 465 6.34 -1.55 3.54
C LEU A 465 6.25 -3.08 3.41
N GLU A 466 6.77 -3.82 4.40
CA GLU A 466 6.64 -5.28 4.45
C GLU A 466 5.17 -5.72 4.58
N ALA A 467 4.38 -5.04 5.41
CA ALA A 467 2.95 -5.31 5.53
C ALA A 467 2.19 -5.05 4.22
N ALA A 468 2.49 -3.94 3.53
CA ALA A 468 1.86 -3.58 2.25
C ALA A 468 2.12 -4.66 1.18
N ILE A 469 3.37 -5.09 1.03
CA ILE A 469 3.71 -6.10 0.02
C ILE A 469 3.12 -7.46 0.37
N ASN A 470 3.12 -7.84 1.64
CA ASN A 470 2.47 -9.07 2.07
C ASN A 470 0.96 -9.06 1.80
N ALA A 471 0.29 -7.92 2.01
CA ALA A 471 -1.12 -7.76 1.70
C ALA A 471 -1.38 -7.87 0.18
N ILE A 472 -0.54 -7.23 -0.65
CA ILE A 472 -0.62 -7.33 -2.11
C ILE A 472 -0.43 -8.76 -2.59
N LEU A 473 0.61 -9.45 -2.11
CA LEU A 473 0.88 -10.84 -2.49
C LEU A 473 -0.24 -11.77 -2.04
N TYR A 474 -0.83 -11.53 -0.86
CA TYR A 474 -2.02 -12.26 -0.41
C TYR A 474 -3.20 -12.08 -1.38
N ASP A 475 -3.52 -10.84 -1.76
CA ASP A 475 -4.58 -10.56 -2.73
C ASP A 475 -4.30 -11.19 -4.11
N ILE A 476 -3.05 -11.17 -4.57
CA ILE A 476 -2.63 -11.87 -5.79
C ILE A 476 -2.92 -13.37 -5.67
N PHE A 477 -2.54 -14.02 -4.57
CA PHE A 477 -2.80 -15.45 -4.38
C PHE A 477 -4.30 -15.76 -4.32
N GLU A 478 -5.10 -14.92 -3.67
CA GLU A 478 -6.56 -15.03 -3.65
C GLU A 478 -7.16 -14.96 -5.06
N GLN A 479 -6.59 -14.13 -5.94
CA GLN A 479 -7.03 -14.03 -7.34
C GLN A 479 -6.57 -15.20 -8.22
N THR A 480 -5.60 -16.00 -7.75
CA THR A 480 -5.19 -17.28 -8.37
C THR A 480 -5.90 -18.50 -7.77
N ALA A 481 -6.59 -18.33 -6.64
CA ALA A 481 -7.19 -19.42 -5.88
C ALA A 481 -8.36 -20.10 -6.61
N SER A 482 -8.56 -21.38 -6.29
CA SER A 482 -9.71 -22.16 -6.71
C SER A 482 -10.89 -21.91 -5.78
N SER A 483 -12.11 -21.84 -6.34
CA SER A 483 -13.34 -21.67 -5.56
C SER A 483 -14.18 -22.94 -5.55
N ALA A 484 -14.78 -23.26 -4.40
CA ALA A 484 -15.75 -24.35 -4.24
C ALA A 484 -17.20 -23.82 -4.31
N PRO A 485 -18.23 -24.70 -4.29
CA PRO A 485 -19.64 -24.31 -4.39
C PRO A 485 -20.07 -23.27 -3.33
N LEU A 486 -20.99 -22.38 -3.72
CA LEU A 486 -21.59 -21.34 -2.85
C LEU A 486 -22.72 -21.91 -2.00
N SER A 487 -22.89 -21.38 -0.78
CA SER A 487 -24.03 -21.66 0.10
C SER A 487 -24.78 -20.39 0.48
N PHE A 488 -26.09 -20.51 0.70
CA PHE A 488 -26.97 -19.40 1.02
C PHE A 488 -27.48 -19.50 2.45
N SER A 489 -27.39 -18.41 3.22
CA SER A 489 -28.14 -18.29 4.47
C SER A 489 -29.43 -17.52 4.25
N ASN A 490 -30.57 -18.19 4.38
CA ASN A 490 -31.87 -17.53 4.44
C ASN A 490 -32.29 -17.38 5.90
N LYS A 491 -32.08 -16.21 6.52
CA LYS A 491 -32.88 -15.81 7.68
C LYS A 491 -34.10 -15.07 7.12
N PHE A 492 -35.29 -15.63 7.31
CA PHE A 492 -36.52 -14.93 6.92
C PHE A 492 -36.56 -13.56 7.61
N LEU A 493 -36.79 -12.49 6.85
CA LEU A 493 -37.19 -11.20 7.39
C LEU A 493 -38.41 -11.42 8.27
N ASN A 494 -38.25 -11.35 9.58
CA ASN A 494 -39.39 -11.05 10.42
C ASN A 494 -39.58 -9.53 10.28
N PRO A 495 -40.69 -9.03 9.71
CA PRO A 495 -40.96 -7.61 9.73
C PRO A 495 -41.27 -7.23 11.18
N GLU A 496 -40.24 -6.97 11.98
CA GLU A 496 -40.38 -6.42 13.34
C GLU A 496 -41.01 -5.03 13.36
N SER A 497 -41.24 -4.40 12.20
CA SER A 497 -41.83 -3.06 12.10
C SER A 497 -43.23 -2.93 12.70
N ASN A 498 -43.90 -4.04 13.08
CA ASN A 498 -45.23 -4.04 13.68
C ASN A 498 -45.29 -4.70 15.08
N ASN A 499 -44.14 -5.05 15.71
CA ASN A 499 -44.12 -5.62 17.06
C ASN A 499 -44.15 -4.49 18.12
N PRO A 500 -45.16 -4.40 19.00
CA PRO A 500 -45.21 -3.40 20.07
C PRO A 500 -44.18 -3.62 21.19
N ASN A 501 -43.36 -4.67 21.13
CA ASN A 501 -42.28 -4.95 22.07
C ASN A 501 -41.02 -5.45 21.31
N PRO A 502 -40.22 -4.55 20.70
CA PRO A 502 -39.02 -4.92 19.96
C PRO A 502 -37.97 -5.53 20.90
N ASP A 503 -37.27 -6.55 20.42
CA ASP A 503 -36.10 -7.10 21.11
C ASP A 503 -34.95 -6.09 21.02
N PRO A 504 -34.37 -5.61 22.14
CA PRO A 504 -33.27 -4.65 22.11
C PRO A 504 -31.99 -5.20 21.43
N ASP A 505 -31.88 -6.51 21.22
CA ASP A 505 -30.74 -7.16 20.58
C ASP A 505 -31.01 -7.59 19.12
N ALA A 506 -32.18 -7.27 18.56
CA ALA A 506 -32.49 -7.55 17.16
C ALA A 506 -31.70 -6.61 16.21
N GLU A 507 -30.45 -6.97 15.90
CA GLU A 507 -29.79 -6.46 14.71
C GLU A 507 -30.66 -6.81 13.49
N ALA A 508 -30.89 -5.83 12.60
CA ALA A 508 -31.56 -6.06 11.32
C ALA A 508 -30.95 -7.30 10.65
N THR A 509 -31.71 -8.39 10.57
CA THR A 509 -31.21 -9.68 10.13
C THR A 509 -30.61 -9.57 8.73
N LYS A 510 -29.28 -9.59 8.64
CA LYS A 510 -28.52 -9.55 7.37
C LYS A 510 -28.49 -10.96 6.75
N THR A 511 -28.88 -11.05 5.48
CA THR A 511 -28.74 -12.27 4.66
C THR A 511 -27.33 -12.29 4.07
N TYR A 512 -26.62 -13.42 4.19
CA TYR A 512 -25.29 -13.60 3.62
C TYR A 512 -25.24 -14.76 2.62
N VAL A 513 -24.44 -14.57 1.57
CA VAL A 513 -23.93 -15.65 0.72
C VAL A 513 -22.56 -16.05 1.23
N TYR A 514 -22.36 -17.34 1.49
CA TYR A 514 -21.07 -17.86 1.92
C TYR A 514 -20.36 -18.52 0.74
N GLN A 515 -19.09 -18.21 0.59
CA GLN A 515 -18.20 -18.81 -0.40
C GLN A 515 -17.03 -19.49 0.33
N THR A 516 -16.69 -20.68 -0.10
CA THR A 516 -15.46 -21.37 0.31
C THR A 516 -14.42 -21.28 -0.80
N GLN A 517 -13.17 -21.02 -0.42
CA GLN A 517 -12.04 -20.93 -1.33
C GLN A 517 -10.86 -21.71 -0.77
N PHE A 518 -9.99 -22.18 -1.64
CA PHE A 518 -8.71 -22.74 -1.26
C PHE A 518 -7.65 -22.43 -2.31
N THR A 519 -6.40 -22.36 -1.87
CA THR A 519 -5.24 -22.33 -2.75
C THR A 519 -4.42 -23.60 -2.57
N SER A 520 -4.07 -24.24 -3.67
CA SER A 520 -3.21 -25.42 -3.69
C SER A 520 -1.72 -25.07 -3.61
N ILE A 521 -1.36 -23.79 -3.64
CA ILE A 521 0.02 -23.32 -3.48
C ILE A 521 0.53 -23.63 -2.07
N ASP A 522 -0.27 -23.36 -1.04
CA ASP A 522 0.09 -23.61 0.36
C ASP A 522 -0.99 -24.36 1.16
N TRP A 523 -1.96 -24.98 0.46
CA TRP A 523 -3.03 -25.77 1.05
C TRP A 523 -3.78 -25.01 2.16
N THR A 524 -4.01 -23.72 1.94
CA THR A 524 -4.83 -22.88 2.82
C THR A 524 -6.22 -22.71 2.23
N GLY A 525 -7.22 -22.57 3.10
CA GLY A 525 -8.60 -22.30 2.70
C GLY A 525 -9.22 -21.18 3.51
N THR A 526 -10.34 -20.66 3.01
CA THR A 526 -11.07 -19.58 3.68
C THR A 526 -12.56 -19.65 3.39
N VAL A 527 -13.35 -19.04 4.27
CA VAL A 527 -14.79 -18.81 4.10
C VAL A 527 -15.04 -17.31 4.05
N LYS A 528 -15.71 -16.83 3.02
CA LYS A 528 -16.09 -15.44 2.81
C LYS A 528 -17.61 -15.28 2.91
N ALA A 529 -18.06 -14.20 3.55
CA ALA A 529 -19.47 -13.89 3.70
C ALA A 529 -19.82 -12.58 2.98
N TYR A 530 -20.66 -12.66 1.96
CA TYR A 530 -21.09 -11.52 1.15
C TYR A 530 -22.49 -11.08 1.56
N ALA A 531 -22.65 -9.80 1.88
CA ALA A 531 -23.96 -9.21 2.16
C ALA A 531 -24.62 -8.70 0.87
N PHE A 532 -25.92 -8.37 0.97
CA PHE A 532 -26.64 -7.64 -0.08
C PHE A 532 -26.67 -6.14 0.22
N ASP A 533 -26.70 -5.32 -0.83
CA ASP A 533 -26.93 -3.87 -0.75
C ASP A 533 -28.43 -3.53 -0.59
N SER A 534 -28.76 -2.24 -0.46
CA SER A 534 -30.14 -1.77 -0.31
C SER A 534 -31.03 -2.05 -1.53
N ASN A 535 -30.43 -2.36 -2.68
CA ASN A 535 -31.11 -2.67 -3.92
C ASN A 535 -31.24 -4.19 -4.15
N GLY A 536 -30.79 -5.02 -3.19
CA GLY A 536 -30.82 -6.47 -3.28
C GLY A 536 -29.73 -7.08 -4.16
N GLN A 537 -28.70 -6.30 -4.52
CA GLN A 537 -27.53 -6.79 -5.24
C GLN A 537 -26.48 -7.30 -4.25
N LEU A 538 -25.74 -8.35 -4.61
CA LEU A 538 -24.64 -8.82 -3.77
C LEU A 538 -23.54 -7.75 -3.73
N LYS A 539 -23.02 -7.42 -2.54
CA LYS A 539 -21.87 -6.52 -2.42
C LYS A 539 -20.64 -7.18 -3.09
N PRO A 540 -19.79 -6.39 -3.78
CA PRO A 540 -18.59 -6.93 -4.43
C PRO A 540 -17.53 -7.40 -3.42
N ASN A 541 -17.51 -6.83 -2.22
CA ASN A 541 -16.57 -7.17 -1.16
C ASN A 541 -17.28 -8.00 -0.07
N PRO A 542 -16.61 -9.01 0.52
CA PRO A 542 -17.16 -9.74 1.66
C PRO A 542 -17.31 -8.80 2.86
N GLU A 543 -18.38 -8.99 3.64
CA GLU A 543 -18.57 -8.32 4.92
C GLU A 543 -17.62 -8.89 5.98
N TRP A 544 -17.23 -10.16 5.86
CA TRP A 544 -16.17 -10.77 6.64
C TRP A 544 -15.56 -11.99 5.95
N THR A 545 -14.32 -12.31 6.33
CA THR A 545 -13.58 -13.51 5.90
C THR A 545 -13.09 -14.29 7.14
N ALA A 546 -13.00 -15.62 7.06
CA ALA A 546 -12.56 -16.45 8.18
C ALA A 546 -11.10 -16.19 8.62
N THR A 547 -10.31 -15.52 7.78
CA THR A 547 -8.96 -15.06 8.09
C THR A 547 -8.93 -13.75 8.88
N ASP A 548 -10.06 -13.03 8.99
CA ASP A 548 -10.12 -11.82 9.81
C ASP A 548 -9.90 -12.16 11.30
N ALA A 549 -9.26 -11.24 12.02
CA ALA A 549 -8.95 -11.43 13.44
C ALA A 549 -10.21 -11.77 14.26
N GLY A 550 -10.13 -12.85 15.04
CA GLY A 550 -11.22 -13.29 15.92
C GLY A 550 -12.36 -14.06 15.24
N LYS A 551 -12.32 -14.29 13.93
CA LYS A 551 -13.34 -15.12 13.24
C LYS A 551 -13.15 -16.61 13.47
N ILE A 552 -11.91 -17.05 13.71
CA ILE A 552 -11.60 -18.40 14.17
C ILE A 552 -11.16 -18.32 15.64
N PRO A 553 -11.83 -19.01 16.58
CA PRO A 553 -11.43 -19.03 17.99
C PRO A 553 -10.03 -19.61 18.21
N LEU A 554 -9.41 -19.27 19.35
CA LEU A 554 -8.18 -19.92 19.82
C LEU A 554 -8.39 -21.44 19.95
N ALA A 555 -7.33 -22.22 19.73
CA ALA A 555 -7.40 -23.68 19.61
C ALA A 555 -8.08 -24.38 20.82
N ASP A 556 -7.90 -23.85 22.02
CA ASP A 556 -8.49 -24.32 23.27
C ASP A 556 -9.96 -23.91 23.46
N HIS A 557 -10.39 -22.82 22.82
CA HIS A 557 -11.77 -22.31 22.79
C HIS A 557 -12.62 -22.90 21.66
N ARG A 558 -12.03 -23.69 20.75
CA ARG A 558 -12.78 -24.39 19.70
C ARG A 558 -13.52 -25.59 20.25
N ILE A 559 -14.82 -25.62 19.99
CA ILE A 559 -15.67 -26.81 20.18
C ILE A 559 -15.59 -27.64 18.90
N ILE A 560 -14.88 -28.76 18.97
CA ILE A 560 -14.76 -29.71 17.87
C ILE A 560 -15.24 -31.07 18.37
N LEU A 561 -16.20 -31.66 17.67
CA LEU A 561 -16.75 -32.96 17.99
C LEU A 561 -16.26 -33.98 16.96
N SER A 562 -15.97 -35.18 17.42
CA SER A 562 -15.54 -36.29 16.57
C SER A 562 -16.36 -37.53 16.88
N ALA A 563 -16.71 -38.29 15.84
CA ALA A 563 -17.25 -39.63 15.99
C ALA A 563 -16.08 -40.60 16.14
N THR A 564 -16.01 -41.30 17.27
CA THR A 564 -14.98 -42.33 17.49
C THR A 564 -15.32 -43.56 16.66
N ARG A 565 -14.32 -44.17 16.01
CA ARG A 565 -14.53 -45.33 15.12
C ARG A 565 -15.16 -46.52 15.84
N ASP A 566 -14.89 -46.64 17.14
CA ASP A 566 -15.41 -47.69 18.00
C ASP A 566 -16.91 -47.54 18.32
N ASN A 567 -17.50 -46.37 18.05
CA ASN A 567 -18.93 -46.07 18.18
C ASN A 567 -19.69 -46.10 16.84
N CYS A 568 -19.05 -46.57 15.78
CA CYS A 568 -19.66 -46.72 14.45
C CYS A 568 -19.87 -48.20 14.12
N THR A 569 -21.11 -48.61 13.88
CA THR A 569 -21.44 -49.97 13.45
C THR A 569 -21.77 -49.98 11.96
N ALA A 570 -21.04 -50.77 11.17
CA ALA A 570 -21.24 -50.88 9.71
C ALA A 570 -21.21 -49.54 8.95
N GLY A 571 -20.37 -48.59 9.39
CA GLY A 571 -20.24 -47.27 8.77
C GLY A 571 -21.31 -46.26 9.17
N VAL A 572 -22.25 -46.64 10.05
CA VAL A 572 -23.21 -45.72 10.66
C VAL A 572 -22.71 -45.38 12.06
N CYS A 573 -22.32 -44.13 12.26
CA CYS A 573 -21.95 -43.60 13.56
C CYS A 573 -23.20 -43.09 14.27
N ASP A 574 -23.40 -43.44 15.54
CA ASP A 574 -24.44 -42.82 16.35
C ASP A 574 -24.02 -41.36 16.63
N PRO A 575 -24.74 -40.34 16.13
CA PRO A 575 -24.40 -38.94 16.39
C PRO A 575 -24.48 -38.60 17.88
N LEU A 576 -25.24 -39.35 18.67
CA LEU A 576 -25.27 -39.21 20.13
C LEU A 576 -24.02 -39.77 20.80
N ALA A 577 -23.14 -40.48 20.10
CA ALA A 577 -21.91 -41.06 20.62
C ALA A 577 -20.66 -40.22 20.29
N ALA A 578 -20.83 -38.99 19.77
CA ALA A 578 -19.72 -38.06 19.54
C ALA A 578 -18.99 -37.72 20.86
N VAL A 579 -17.68 -37.54 20.75
CA VAL A 579 -16.79 -37.11 21.84
C VAL A 579 -16.12 -35.80 21.46
N ALA A 580 -15.61 -35.07 22.45
CA ALA A 580 -14.76 -33.92 22.20
C ALA A 580 -13.52 -34.38 21.43
N PHE A 581 -13.15 -33.67 20.37
CA PHE A 581 -11.93 -33.93 19.60
C PHE A 581 -10.72 -33.43 20.41
N ARG A 582 -10.38 -34.17 21.46
CA ARG A 582 -9.28 -33.93 22.40
C ARG A 582 -8.62 -35.26 22.70
N TRP A 583 -7.29 -35.26 22.89
CA TRP A 583 -6.51 -36.49 23.04
C TRP A 583 -7.06 -37.45 24.10
N SER A 584 -7.42 -36.92 25.27
CA SER A 584 -7.95 -37.68 26.40
C SER A 584 -9.34 -38.26 26.19
N ALA A 585 -10.08 -37.80 25.19
CA ALA A 585 -11.42 -38.27 24.86
C ALA A 585 -11.45 -39.27 23.69
N LEU A 586 -10.35 -39.39 22.95
CA LEU A 586 -10.20 -40.36 21.86
C LEU A 586 -9.86 -41.75 22.39
N THR A 587 -10.32 -42.79 21.70
CA THR A 587 -9.91 -44.17 22.01
C THR A 587 -8.50 -44.45 21.49
N ASN A 588 -7.86 -45.52 21.96
CA ASN A 588 -6.55 -45.94 21.44
C ASN A 588 -6.58 -46.17 19.91
N ASN A 589 -7.70 -46.63 19.36
CA ASN A 589 -7.84 -46.84 17.91
C ASN A 589 -7.87 -45.51 17.14
N ASP A 590 -8.50 -44.49 17.70
CA ASP A 590 -8.56 -43.16 17.08
C ASP A 590 -7.23 -42.41 17.26
N GLN A 591 -6.57 -42.55 18.41
CA GLN A 591 -5.22 -42.01 18.65
C GLN A 591 -4.19 -42.57 17.65
N ALA A 592 -4.37 -43.82 17.20
CA ALA A 592 -3.53 -44.42 16.17
C ALA A 592 -3.61 -43.71 14.81
N LEU A 593 -4.72 -43.02 14.49
CA LEU A 593 -4.85 -42.21 13.26
C LEU A 593 -3.92 -40.98 13.27
N PHE A 594 -3.50 -40.56 14.46
CA PHE A 594 -2.55 -39.47 14.67
C PHE A 594 -1.17 -40.01 15.03
N ASN A 595 -0.83 -41.25 14.64
CA ASN A 595 0.44 -41.91 14.98
C ASN A 595 0.73 -41.99 16.48
N HIS A 596 -0.29 -41.97 17.33
CA HIS A 596 -0.16 -41.85 18.79
C HIS A 596 0.55 -40.57 19.24
N ASP A 597 0.46 -39.49 18.45
CA ASP A 597 1.05 -38.20 18.74
C ASP A 597 -0.04 -37.14 19.05
N GLU A 598 -0.11 -36.74 20.32
CA GLU A 598 -1.01 -35.68 20.78
C GLU A 598 -0.70 -34.32 20.14
N THR A 599 0.56 -34.05 19.83
CA THR A 599 0.96 -32.77 19.25
C THR A 599 0.42 -32.59 17.83
N LEU A 600 0.29 -33.67 17.06
CA LEU A 600 -0.34 -33.66 15.75
C LEU A 600 -1.84 -33.34 15.84
N LEU A 601 -2.55 -33.91 16.83
CA LEU A 601 -3.95 -33.58 17.07
C LEU A 601 -4.11 -32.11 17.47
N ASN A 602 -3.26 -31.60 18.36
CA ASN A 602 -3.31 -30.19 18.77
C ASN A 602 -3.00 -29.24 17.60
N TYR A 603 -2.04 -29.60 16.75
CA TYR A 603 -1.75 -28.85 15.52
C TYR A 603 -2.98 -28.78 14.60
N ILE A 604 -3.69 -29.89 14.36
CA ILE A 604 -4.92 -29.92 13.55
C ILE A 604 -6.03 -29.07 14.21
N ARG A 605 -6.11 -29.05 15.54
CA ARG A 605 -7.05 -28.18 16.28
C ARG A 605 -6.70 -26.70 16.22
N GLY A 606 -5.51 -26.35 15.71
CA GLY A 606 -5.06 -24.97 15.51
C GLY A 606 -4.01 -24.50 16.50
N ASP A 607 -3.37 -25.38 17.25
CA ASP A 607 -2.18 -25.05 18.05
C ASP A 607 -1.00 -24.77 17.10
N GLN A 608 -0.39 -23.59 17.24
CA GLN A 608 0.71 -23.13 16.39
C GLN A 608 2.07 -23.21 17.09
N SER A 609 2.13 -23.68 18.35
CA SER A 609 3.35 -23.64 19.17
C SER A 609 4.55 -24.45 18.62
N LEU A 610 4.28 -25.40 17.70
CA LEU A 610 5.28 -26.26 17.07
C LEU A 610 5.39 -26.03 15.55
N GLU A 611 4.80 -24.95 15.04
CA GLU A 611 4.97 -24.52 13.65
C GLU A 611 6.39 -24.01 13.39
N GLY A 612 6.89 -24.21 12.16
CA GLY A 612 8.26 -23.85 11.77
C GLY A 612 9.34 -24.76 12.37
N THR A 613 8.96 -25.73 13.20
CA THR A 613 9.87 -26.71 13.81
C THR A 613 9.48 -28.13 13.42
N VAL A 614 8.46 -28.70 14.08
CA VAL A 614 7.98 -30.07 13.84
C VAL A 614 6.91 -30.09 12.77
N PHE A 615 6.03 -29.07 12.76
CA PHE A 615 4.95 -28.95 11.80
C PHE A 615 5.20 -27.79 10.84
N ARG A 616 4.57 -27.88 9.66
CA ARG A 616 4.56 -26.82 8.66
C ARG A 616 4.00 -25.54 9.27
N GLU A 617 4.65 -24.41 9.00
CA GLU A 617 4.13 -23.09 9.36
C GLU A 617 2.91 -22.73 8.51
N ARG A 618 1.82 -22.32 9.15
CA ARG A 618 0.56 -21.99 8.49
C ARG A 618 0.31 -20.49 8.55
N LYS A 619 0.11 -19.86 7.38
CA LYS A 619 -0.34 -18.48 7.30
C LYS A 619 -1.75 -18.27 7.87
N HIS A 620 -2.63 -19.28 7.70
CA HIS A 620 -3.98 -19.27 8.26
C HIS A 620 -4.34 -20.63 8.88
N LEU A 621 -5.19 -20.59 9.91
CA LEU A 621 -5.58 -21.77 10.68
C LEU A 621 -6.56 -22.68 9.94
N MET A 622 -7.27 -22.15 8.93
CA MET A 622 -8.20 -22.94 8.12
C MET A 622 -7.44 -23.64 6.99
N GLY A 623 -7.56 -24.97 6.96
CA GLY A 623 -7.03 -25.80 5.88
C GLY A 623 -7.82 -25.66 4.59
N ASP A 624 -7.38 -26.37 3.57
CA ASP A 624 -8.02 -26.46 2.27
C ASP A 624 -9.46 -27.00 2.35
N ILE A 625 -10.37 -26.31 1.67
CA ILE A 625 -11.78 -26.73 1.54
C ILE A 625 -11.98 -27.27 0.13
N ILE A 626 -11.72 -28.57 -0.04
CA ILE A 626 -11.80 -29.25 -1.34
C ILE A 626 -13.10 -30.04 -1.43
N GLN A 627 -13.84 -29.85 -2.54
CA GLN A 627 -15.08 -30.60 -2.85
C GLN A 627 -16.11 -30.63 -1.71
N SER A 628 -16.09 -29.61 -0.85
CA SER A 628 -16.95 -29.51 0.32
C SER A 628 -17.95 -28.39 0.12
N GLU A 629 -19.20 -28.63 0.47
CA GLU A 629 -20.26 -27.63 0.45
C GLU A 629 -20.32 -26.93 1.81
N SER A 630 -20.40 -25.60 1.82
CA SER A 630 -20.65 -24.88 3.07
C SER A 630 -22.12 -25.02 3.48
N LEU A 631 -22.37 -25.22 4.77
CA LEU A 631 -23.72 -25.23 5.32
C LEU A 631 -23.81 -24.19 6.43
N TYR A 632 -24.71 -23.23 6.28
CA TYR A 632 -25.01 -22.30 7.36
C TYR A 632 -25.86 -22.98 8.43
N VAL A 633 -25.34 -23.04 9.66
CA VAL A 633 -26.07 -23.49 10.85
C VAL A 633 -26.29 -22.26 11.74
N GLY A 634 -27.50 -21.71 11.68
CA GLY A 634 -27.87 -20.54 12.49
C GLY A 634 -28.15 -20.89 13.95
N GLU A 635 -28.33 -19.86 14.77
CA GLU A 635 -28.81 -20.03 16.13
C GLU A 635 -30.15 -20.79 16.15
N PRO A 636 -30.38 -21.64 17.17
CA PRO A 636 -31.65 -22.35 17.28
C PRO A 636 -32.82 -21.36 17.41
N PHE A 637 -33.93 -21.60 16.71
CA PHE A 637 -35.11 -20.70 16.69
C PHE A 637 -35.79 -20.50 18.06
N TYR A 638 -35.46 -21.32 19.05
CA TYR A 638 -36.04 -21.29 20.38
C TYR A 638 -34.97 -21.54 21.44
N HIS A 639 -35.19 -21.07 22.67
CA HIS A 639 -34.43 -21.54 23.82
C HIS A 639 -34.78 -23.01 24.08
N TYR A 640 -33.96 -23.92 23.56
CA TYR A 640 -34.09 -25.34 23.83
C TYR A 640 -33.52 -25.62 25.23
N PRO A 641 -34.35 -25.99 26.23
CA PRO A 641 -33.85 -26.37 27.53
C PRO A 641 -32.97 -27.61 27.42
N ASP A 642 -31.93 -27.65 28.25
CA ASP A 642 -30.84 -28.63 28.26
C ASP A 642 -31.29 -30.09 28.58
N ILE A 643 -32.59 -30.31 28.73
CA ILE A 643 -33.24 -31.56 29.09
C ILE A 643 -33.99 -32.22 27.92
N LEU A 644 -33.98 -31.59 26.74
CA LEU A 644 -34.73 -32.07 25.57
C LEU A 644 -34.17 -33.38 25.01
N GLU A 645 -32.86 -33.57 25.11
CA GLU A 645 -32.16 -34.74 24.59
C GLU A 645 -31.52 -35.54 25.74
N SER A 646 -31.23 -36.82 25.47
CA SER A 646 -30.57 -37.70 26.44
C SER A 646 -29.17 -37.22 26.86
N LYS A 647 -28.54 -36.35 26.08
CA LYS A 647 -27.33 -35.60 26.42
C LYS A 647 -27.64 -34.09 26.37
N PRO A 648 -27.38 -33.32 27.45
CA PRO A 648 -27.55 -31.88 27.44
C PRO A 648 -26.67 -31.21 26.38
N TYR A 649 -27.18 -30.15 25.75
CA TYR A 649 -26.44 -29.32 24.80
C TYR A 649 -25.20 -28.70 25.46
N SER A 650 -25.30 -28.31 26.75
CA SER A 650 -24.16 -27.79 27.53
C SER A 650 -22.98 -28.76 27.67
N ASN A 651 -23.17 -30.07 27.45
CA ASN A 651 -22.06 -31.01 27.42
C ASN A 651 -21.15 -30.82 26.20
N PHE A 652 -21.59 -30.07 25.21
CA PHE A 652 -20.90 -29.86 23.95
C PHE A 652 -20.37 -28.44 23.78
N VAL A 653 -20.70 -27.47 24.65
CA VAL A 653 -20.30 -26.05 24.54
C VAL A 653 -19.19 -25.69 25.51
#